data_AF-A0A954LFQ3-F1
#
_entry.id   AF-A0A954LFQ3-F1
#
_cell.length_a   1.000
_cell.length_b   1.000
_cell.length_c   1.000
_cell.angle_alpha   90.00
_cell.angle_beta   90.00
_cell.angle_gamma   90.00
#
_symmetry.space_group_name_H-M   'P 1'
#
loop_
_entity.id
_entity.type
_entity.pdbx_description
1 polymer ?
#
loop_
_entity_poly.entity_id
_entity_poly.type
_entity_poly.pdbx_seq_one_letter_code
_entity_poly.pdbx_strand_id
1 'polypeptide(L)'
;NRISQAAHVVAEQSTDPAENRLLSALEIAAGRLRLKSRVQLLTCSTASVPTVWGLLRYRVLLPDAALQWSDQQLLSVLLHELGHVHRRDTWSLLLTQLTIMIHWFNPLVWLTEWRLHQEREQACDDLVLSGGVRPSDYAEHLLQITTGFSGTRWTHVCGLAMARSSQLHDRLDAVLMQSRNRGVVTPLTVLITLVLGILLILPVAMMTSPVAEAGPGPVDEKSDTGAAAVSLRPETVSRLKWGETSGGLQMALAWPPALREPALGEQPDFQLLIRNVSDQPVHLVTGPEAMNPRKMLLKEDQRIVLIFSSADATEADWQINPGEIVVMPFSPPDPATQENARRGYIGIEETVRKTPTYHLQIRMTIEAAPAGAWTGTLQTGASRCSLDVIEPTDKAAQELFQIWNRFAREDGEIPGGMIGLLADSIHQFIEYNPTWKTTPQLQEFLPRLDAARDWTGQEAAELLDQLAAIQESPIKMASSEEESERMRGGMPLPGSLQQATWGVAADCGLQLAWQLDPQLSAYAQGTSVRSHILIRNSGTKTVVFRSDNWHQGAHSASDGDGTALQSTSTSWTTMPQFVPWRLNPGEYVELYATGIGIGQRPEVSDWQNARVGTWIEATVGTEVNLHTEPIPMNDANRLPRQPDPENWWPTYVRSRVKRHEPIPKEQAARELVLYRLAMDLFGTPVSQDIREAFFSDHSDNVAQNLAKRLSTWNGIMAFDGTLQSGDSRFRVEPPDPEANRRPRTVVGPGNYTLADKVRLRVRRSARGERVENEIVL
;
A
#
# COMPACT_ATOMS: atom_id res chain seq x y z
N ASN A 1 -28.99 -14.30 -2.30
CA ASN A 1 -30.12 -13.58 -2.91
C ASN A 1 -29.81 -12.91 -4.25
N ARG A 2 -28.73 -12.11 -4.42
CA ARG A 2 -28.40 -11.57 -5.77
C ARG A 2 -27.83 -12.61 -6.74
N ILE A 3 -26.88 -13.45 -6.30
CA ILE A 3 -26.29 -14.52 -7.14
C ILE A 3 -27.33 -15.57 -7.56
N SER A 4 -28.28 -15.90 -6.67
CA SER A 4 -29.34 -16.88 -6.96
C SER A 4 -30.35 -16.42 -8.03
N GLN A 5 -30.42 -15.11 -8.32
CA GLN A 5 -31.27 -14.56 -9.39
C GLN A 5 -30.52 -14.37 -10.71
N ALA A 6 -29.18 -14.33 -10.69
CA ALA A 6 -28.32 -14.08 -11.85
C ALA A 6 -27.56 -15.33 -12.34
N ALA A 7 -27.59 -16.44 -11.59
CA ALA A 7 -26.92 -17.68 -11.97
C ALA A 7 -27.80 -18.51 -12.92
N HIS A 8 -27.24 -18.83 -14.09
CA HIS A 8 -27.83 -19.74 -15.07
C HIS A 8 -27.36 -21.18 -14.78
N VAL A 9 -28.29 -22.13 -14.75
CA VAL A 9 -27.96 -23.54 -14.59
C VAL A 9 -27.62 -24.10 -15.97
N VAL A 10 -26.41 -24.62 -16.13
CA VAL A 10 -26.03 -25.33 -17.36
C VAL A 10 -26.76 -26.68 -17.36
N ALA A 11 -27.68 -26.87 -18.30
CA ALA A 11 -28.53 -28.06 -18.35
C ALA A 11 -27.72 -29.29 -18.79
N GLU A 12 -27.87 -30.44 -18.11
CA GLU A 12 -27.15 -31.69 -18.42
C GLU A 12 -27.36 -32.20 -19.88
N GLN A 13 -28.36 -31.65 -20.60
CA GLN A 13 -28.66 -31.93 -22.01
C GLN A 13 -28.87 -30.63 -22.80
N SER A 14 -27.98 -29.64 -22.62
CA SER A 14 -28.07 -28.38 -23.35
C SER A 14 -27.86 -28.58 -24.86
N THR A 15 -28.60 -27.85 -25.69
CA THR A 15 -28.37 -27.79 -27.14
C THR A 15 -27.41 -26.66 -27.53
N ASP A 16 -26.99 -25.82 -26.58
CA ASP A 16 -26.02 -24.74 -26.81
C ASP A 16 -24.59 -25.32 -26.90
N PRO A 17 -23.86 -25.12 -28.02
CA PRO A 17 -22.48 -25.58 -28.17
C PRO A 17 -21.52 -25.08 -27.08
N ALA A 18 -21.72 -23.86 -26.56
CA ALA A 18 -20.87 -23.29 -25.53
C ALA A 18 -21.09 -23.97 -24.18
N GLU A 19 -22.33 -24.25 -23.83
CA GLU A 19 -22.68 -25.00 -22.61
C GLU A 19 -22.21 -26.46 -22.68
N ASN A 20 -22.34 -27.12 -23.84
CA ASN A 20 -21.84 -28.46 -24.05
C ASN A 20 -20.32 -28.57 -23.92
N ARG A 21 -19.57 -27.55 -24.35
CA ARG A 21 -18.13 -27.46 -24.16
C ARG A 21 -17.77 -27.42 -22.67
N LEU A 22 -18.50 -26.63 -21.88
CA LEU A 22 -18.31 -26.55 -20.42
C LEU A 22 -18.61 -27.89 -19.73
N LEU A 23 -19.70 -28.56 -20.10
CA LEU A 23 -20.06 -29.88 -19.56
C LEU A 23 -19.03 -30.95 -19.92
N SER A 24 -18.54 -30.95 -21.17
CA SER A 24 -17.50 -31.87 -21.62
C SER A 24 -16.20 -31.69 -20.81
N ALA A 25 -15.80 -30.44 -20.57
CA ALA A 25 -14.62 -30.14 -19.75
C ALA A 25 -14.81 -30.58 -18.29
N LEU A 26 -16.02 -30.42 -17.74
CA LEU A 26 -16.38 -30.88 -16.39
C LEU A 26 -16.29 -32.41 -16.29
N GLU A 27 -16.81 -33.15 -17.26
CA GLU A 27 -16.74 -34.61 -17.31
C GLU A 27 -15.29 -35.11 -17.39
N ILE A 28 -14.47 -34.47 -18.22
CA ILE A 28 -13.04 -34.80 -18.34
C ILE A 28 -12.32 -34.55 -17.00
N ALA A 29 -12.54 -33.39 -16.37
CA ALA A 29 -11.94 -33.05 -15.09
C ALA A 29 -12.38 -34.01 -13.97
N ALA A 30 -13.69 -34.30 -13.89
CA ALA A 30 -14.24 -35.24 -12.92
C ALA A 30 -13.71 -36.66 -13.12
N GLY A 31 -13.53 -37.10 -14.37
CA GLY A 31 -12.93 -38.38 -14.72
C GLY A 31 -11.46 -38.47 -14.28
N ARG A 32 -10.67 -37.41 -14.52
CA ARG A 32 -9.25 -37.34 -14.10
C ARG A 32 -9.09 -37.43 -12.58
N LEU A 33 -9.99 -36.80 -11.82
CA LEU A 33 -10.00 -36.85 -10.34
C LEU A 33 -10.77 -38.06 -9.77
N ARG A 34 -11.34 -38.93 -10.62
CA ARG A 34 -12.20 -40.07 -10.24
C ARG A 34 -13.29 -39.67 -9.24
N LEU A 35 -13.92 -38.53 -9.49
CA LEU A 35 -14.88 -37.92 -8.59
C LEU A 35 -16.14 -38.79 -8.46
N LYS A 36 -16.54 -39.10 -7.22
CA LYS A 36 -17.76 -39.88 -6.93
C LYS A 36 -19.00 -39.02 -6.68
N SER A 37 -18.77 -37.73 -6.41
CA SER A 37 -19.83 -36.76 -6.08
C SER A 37 -20.45 -36.21 -7.36
N ARG A 38 -21.78 -36.04 -7.37
CA ARG A 38 -22.46 -35.29 -8.44
C ARG A 38 -22.22 -33.79 -8.25
N VAL A 39 -21.80 -33.12 -9.31
CA VAL A 39 -21.50 -31.68 -9.33
C VAL A 39 -22.35 -31.02 -10.39
N GLN A 40 -23.05 -29.95 -10.02
CA GLN A 40 -23.83 -29.14 -10.94
C GLN A 40 -23.02 -27.92 -11.38
N LEU A 41 -22.99 -27.62 -12.67
CA LEU A 41 -22.30 -26.45 -13.21
C LEU A 41 -23.28 -25.28 -13.39
N LEU A 42 -22.84 -24.09 -12.98
CA LEU A 42 -23.57 -22.84 -13.09
C LEU A 42 -22.69 -21.79 -13.77
N THR A 43 -23.28 -20.88 -14.54
CA THR A 43 -22.62 -19.67 -15.04
C THR A 43 -23.28 -18.43 -14.44
N CYS A 44 -22.53 -17.34 -14.25
CA CYS A 44 -23.09 -16.09 -13.71
C CYS A 44 -22.30 -14.86 -14.16
N SER A 45 -23.02 -13.90 -14.72
CA SER A 45 -22.51 -12.59 -15.17
C SER A 45 -21.94 -11.70 -14.06
N THR A 46 -22.39 -11.92 -12.82
CA THR A 46 -21.92 -11.16 -11.64
C THR A 46 -20.84 -11.88 -10.84
N ALA A 47 -20.49 -13.11 -11.21
CA ALA A 47 -19.39 -13.82 -10.57
C ALA A 47 -18.06 -13.29 -11.12
N SER A 48 -17.13 -12.97 -10.23
CA SER A 48 -15.80 -12.47 -10.61
C SER A 48 -14.74 -13.56 -10.61
N VAL A 49 -15.01 -14.72 -10.00
CA VAL A 49 -14.08 -15.85 -9.96
C VAL A 49 -14.85 -17.18 -9.94
N PRO A 50 -14.23 -18.27 -10.42
CA PRO A 50 -14.73 -19.62 -10.18
C PRO A 50 -14.92 -19.87 -8.69
N THR A 51 -15.98 -20.58 -8.31
CA THR A 51 -16.22 -20.91 -6.90
C THR A 51 -17.04 -22.19 -6.77
N VAL A 52 -16.67 -23.03 -5.81
CA VAL A 52 -17.47 -24.18 -5.37
C VAL A 52 -18.19 -23.90 -4.06
N TRP A 53 -19.45 -24.33 -3.97
CA TRP A 53 -20.14 -24.45 -2.68
C TRP A 53 -21.06 -25.67 -2.60
N GLY A 54 -21.40 -26.05 -1.36
CA GLY A 54 -22.28 -27.18 -1.05
C GLY A 54 -21.59 -28.25 -0.21
N LEU A 55 -22.34 -28.94 0.65
CA LEU A 55 -21.81 -30.01 1.52
C LEU A 55 -22.06 -31.42 0.99
N LEU A 56 -23.17 -31.62 0.29
CA LEU A 56 -23.61 -32.93 -0.25
C LEU A 56 -23.99 -32.86 -1.74
N ARG A 57 -24.47 -31.69 -2.18
CA ARG A 57 -24.77 -31.37 -3.58
C ARG A 57 -23.90 -30.19 -3.96
N TYR A 58 -22.79 -30.49 -4.61
CA TYR A 58 -21.78 -29.49 -4.96
C TYR A 58 -22.21 -28.73 -6.21
N ARG A 59 -21.99 -27.41 -6.19
CA ARG A 59 -22.22 -26.53 -7.32
C ARG A 59 -20.92 -25.81 -7.64
N VAL A 60 -20.47 -25.92 -8.88
CA VAL A 60 -19.36 -25.13 -9.41
C VAL A 60 -19.98 -23.96 -10.16
N LEU A 61 -19.62 -22.74 -9.76
CA LEU A 61 -20.01 -21.52 -10.46
C LEU A 61 -18.83 -20.99 -11.23
N LEU A 62 -19.04 -20.77 -12.53
CA LEU A 62 -18.09 -20.12 -13.40
C LEU A 62 -18.57 -18.69 -13.74
N PRO A 63 -17.65 -17.72 -13.85
CA PRO A 63 -17.97 -16.42 -14.42
C PRO A 63 -18.28 -16.55 -15.91
N ASP A 64 -19.07 -15.65 -16.48
CA ASP A 64 -19.37 -15.67 -17.94
C ASP A 64 -18.10 -15.56 -18.80
N ALA A 65 -17.04 -14.93 -18.26
CA ALA A 65 -15.72 -14.90 -18.88
C ALA A 65 -15.15 -16.31 -19.16
N ALA A 66 -15.59 -17.34 -18.41
CA ALA A 66 -15.16 -18.71 -18.63
C ALA A 66 -15.60 -19.30 -19.98
N LEU A 67 -16.62 -18.72 -20.61
CA LEU A 67 -17.05 -19.09 -21.97
C LEU A 67 -15.97 -18.76 -23.02
N GLN A 68 -15.11 -17.79 -22.73
CA GLN A 68 -14.03 -17.33 -23.61
C GLN A 68 -12.70 -18.04 -23.35
N TRP A 69 -12.59 -18.88 -22.31
CA TRP A 69 -11.34 -19.56 -21.97
C TRP A 69 -10.98 -20.64 -22.98
N SER A 70 -9.68 -20.90 -23.12
CA SER A 70 -9.17 -22.06 -23.85
C SER A 70 -9.57 -23.36 -23.15
N ASP A 71 -9.60 -24.49 -23.87
CA ASP A 71 -9.94 -25.79 -23.28
C ASP A 71 -8.96 -26.18 -22.17
N GLN A 72 -7.69 -25.80 -22.32
CA GLN A 72 -6.66 -26.08 -21.34
C GLN A 72 -6.84 -25.23 -20.07
N GLN A 73 -7.16 -23.94 -20.21
CA GLN A 73 -7.47 -23.06 -19.08
C GLN A 73 -8.70 -23.54 -18.32
N LEU A 74 -9.78 -23.83 -19.05
CA LEU A 74 -11.03 -24.32 -18.47
C LEU A 74 -10.82 -25.64 -17.73
N LEU A 75 -10.05 -26.57 -18.31
CA LEU A 75 -9.69 -27.82 -17.67
C LEU A 75 -8.86 -27.61 -16.40
N SER A 76 -7.87 -26.70 -16.41
CA SER A 76 -7.07 -26.37 -15.22
C SER A 76 -7.94 -25.84 -14.08
N VAL A 77 -8.85 -24.91 -14.38
CA VAL A 77 -9.78 -24.36 -13.39
C VAL A 77 -10.71 -25.42 -12.85
N LEU A 78 -11.33 -26.22 -13.73
CA LEU A 78 -12.25 -27.26 -13.29
C LEU A 78 -11.54 -28.34 -12.47
N LEU A 79 -10.29 -28.70 -12.78
CA LEU A 79 -9.50 -29.59 -11.94
C LEU A 79 -9.24 -28.99 -10.56
N HIS A 80 -8.98 -27.68 -10.46
CA HIS A 80 -8.77 -26.98 -9.20
C HIS A 80 -10.05 -26.95 -8.35
N GLU A 81 -11.14 -26.47 -8.94
CA GLU A 81 -12.45 -26.36 -8.27
C GLU A 81 -13.01 -27.72 -7.86
N LEU A 82 -12.91 -28.74 -8.74
CA LEU A 82 -13.28 -30.10 -8.39
C LEU A 82 -12.32 -30.73 -7.38
N GLY A 83 -11.09 -30.24 -7.25
CA GLY A 83 -10.16 -30.60 -6.19
C GLY A 83 -10.74 -30.31 -4.81
N HIS A 84 -11.37 -29.15 -4.62
CA HIS A 84 -12.07 -28.81 -3.38
C HIS A 84 -13.25 -29.77 -3.12
N VAL A 85 -13.97 -30.18 -4.16
CA VAL A 85 -15.05 -31.18 -4.03
C VAL A 85 -14.50 -32.55 -3.64
N HIS A 86 -13.43 -33.00 -4.32
CA HIS A 86 -12.80 -34.29 -4.10
C HIS A 86 -12.28 -34.43 -2.67
N ARG A 87 -11.65 -33.36 -2.15
CA ARG A 87 -11.10 -33.29 -0.80
C ARG A 87 -12.12 -32.92 0.27
N ARG A 88 -13.37 -32.63 -0.12
CA ARG A 88 -14.46 -32.21 0.77
C ARG A 88 -14.12 -30.96 1.59
N ASP A 89 -13.42 -30.03 0.97
CA ASP A 89 -12.92 -28.82 1.62
C ASP A 89 -14.02 -27.97 2.28
N THR A 90 -15.24 -28.00 1.76
CA THR A 90 -16.39 -27.31 2.37
C THR A 90 -16.73 -27.86 3.76
N TRP A 91 -16.50 -29.16 4.01
CA TRP A 91 -16.63 -29.75 5.34
C TRP A 91 -15.51 -29.32 6.27
N SER A 92 -14.27 -29.29 5.77
CA SER A 92 -13.12 -28.79 6.52
C SER A 92 -13.33 -27.32 6.91
N LEU A 93 -13.82 -26.49 5.98
CA LEU A 93 -14.18 -25.10 6.26
C LEU A 93 -15.28 -25.00 7.32
N LEU A 94 -16.34 -25.80 7.22
CA LEU A 94 -17.41 -25.82 8.22
C LEU A 94 -16.87 -26.17 9.62
N LEU A 95 -16.03 -27.21 9.72
CA LEU A 95 -15.40 -27.61 10.98
C LEU A 95 -14.49 -26.51 11.54
N THR A 96 -13.70 -25.86 10.69
CA THR A 96 -12.85 -24.74 11.10
C THR A 96 -13.69 -23.57 11.58
N GLN A 97 -14.77 -23.20 10.88
CA GLN A 97 -15.65 -22.11 11.31
C GLN A 97 -16.40 -22.43 12.61
N LEU A 98 -16.81 -23.69 12.82
CA LEU A 98 -17.37 -24.14 14.11
C LEU A 98 -16.31 -24.08 15.23
N THR A 99 -15.08 -24.47 14.94
CA THR A 99 -13.95 -24.40 15.89
C THR A 99 -13.63 -22.95 16.25
N ILE A 100 -13.62 -22.05 15.26
CA ILE A 100 -13.47 -20.60 15.48
C ILE A 100 -14.64 -20.08 16.28
N MET A 101 -15.88 -20.46 15.98
CA MET A 101 -17.04 -20.00 16.74
C MET A 101 -16.94 -20.37 18.23
N ILE A 102 -16.44 -21.56 18.53
CA ILE A 102 -16.22 -22.03 19.91
C ILE A 102 -15.00 -21.34 20.56
N HIS A 103 -13.92 -21.17 19.79
CA HIS A 103 -12.63 -20.67 20.25
C HIS A 103 -12.26 -19.29 19.70
N TRP A 104 -13.25 -18.41 19.49
CA TRP A 104 -13.05 -17.15 18.75
C TRP A 104 -12.02 -16.22 19.41
N PHE A 105 -11.81 -16.39 20.72
CA PHE A 105 -10.82 -15.67 21.51
C PHE A 105 -9.40 -16.25 21.43
N ASN A 106 -9.22 -17.46 20.90
CA ASN A 106 -7.94 -18.15 20.84
C ASN A 106 -7.15 -17.73 19.58
N PRO A 107 -6.03 -17.00 19.68
CA PRO A 107 -5.25 -16.59 18.50
C PRO A 107 -4.75 -17.78 17.66
N LEU A 108 -4.56 -18.96 18.26
CA LEU A 108 -4.11 -20.16 17.54
C LEU A 108 -5.16 -20.69 16.57
N VAL A 109 -6.47 -20.49 16.85
CA VAL A 109 -7.52 -20.94 15.92
C VAL A 109 -7.50 -20.09 14.64
N TRP A 110 -7.21 -18.80 14.76
CA TRP A 110 -7.06 -17.89 13.63
C TRP A 110 -5.80 -18.17 12.82
N LEU A 111 -4.68 -18.48 13.48
CA LEU A 111 -3.46 -18.92 12.79
C LEU A 111 -3.67 -20.26 12.06
N THR A 112 -4.37 -21.20 12.72
CA THR A 112 -4.72 -22.49 12.13
C THR A 112 -5.63 -22.32 10.93
N GLU A 113 -6.60 -21.41 10.98
CA GLU A 113 -7.46 -21.08 9.83
C GLU A 113 -6.65 -20.51 8.68
N TRP A 114 -5.77 -19.53 8.94
CA TRP A 114 -4.89 -18.95 7.93
C TRP A 114 -4.00 -20.00 7.27
N ARG A 115 -3.39 -20.90 8.07
CA ARG A 115 -2.53 -21.96 7.53
C ARG A 115 -3.32 -23.03 6.79
N LEU A 116 -4.45 -23.47 7.34
CA LEU A 116 -5.33 -24.44 6.71
C LEU A 116 -5.85 -23.92 5.36
N HIS A 117 -6.13 -22.62 5.27
CA HIS A 117 -6.49 -21.99 4.00
C HIS A 117 -5.36 -22.12 2.96
N GLN A 118 -4.11 -21.83 3.31
CA GLN A 118 -2.97 -21.99 2.39
C GLN A 118 -2.78 -23.44 1.93
N GLU A 119 -2.84 -24.38 2.86
CA GLU A 119 -2.67 -25.81 2.55
C GLU A 119 -3.79 -26.35 1.67
N ARG A 120 -5.02 -25.81 1.78
CA ARG A 120 -6.14 -26.16 0.91
C ARG A 120 -5.91 -25.74 -0.54
N GLU A 121 -5.46 -24.51 -0.75
CA GLU A 121 -5.16 -23.99 -2.09
C GLU A 121 -4.00 -24.77 -2.74
N GLN A 122 -2.91 -24.98 -2.01
CA GLN A 122 -1.74 -25.73 -2.50
C GLN A 122 -2.10 -27.18 -2.81
N ALA A 123 -2.93 -27.80 -2.00
CA ALA A 123 -3.42 -29.15 -2.26
C ALA A 123 -4.27 -29.26 -3.53
N CYS A 124 -5.12 -28.27 -3.83
CA CYS A 124 -5.88 -28.22 -5.06
C CYS A 124 -4.96 -27.97 -6.27
N ASP A 125 -3.94 -27.12 -6.12
CA ASP A 125 -2.91 -26.92 -7.13
C ASP A 125 -2.16 -28.23 -7.44
N ASP A 126 -1.76 -28.99 -6.42
CA ASP A 126 -1.13 -30.30 -6.59
C ASP A 126 -2.05 -31.30 -7.31
N LEU A 127 -3.37 -31.23 -7.05
CA LEU A 127 -4.35 -32.07 -7.76
C LEU A 127 -4.44 -31.71 -9.25
N VAL A 128 -4.35 -30.43 -9.62
CA VAL A 128 -4.31 -30.00 -11.03
C VAL A 128 -3.10 -30.59 -11.75
N LEU A 129 -1.93 -30.54 -11.10
CA LEU A 129 -0.68 -31.10 -11.64
C LEU A 129 -0.74 -32.63 -11.74
N SER A 130 -1.25 -33.31 -10.71
CA SER A 130 -1.49 -34.76 -10.72
C SER A 130 -2.54 -35.18 -11.76
N GLY A 131 -3.47 -34.28 -12.08
CA GLY A 131 -4.46 -34.40 -13.14
C GLY A 131 -3.89 -34.27 -14.55
N GLY A 132 -2.56 -34.09 -14.69
CA GLY A 132 -1.85 -34.11 -15.97
C GLY A 132 -1.71 -32.75 -16.65
N VAL A 133 -1.90 -31.65 -15.91
CA VAL A 133 -1.58 -30.30 -16.40
C VAL A 133 -0.10 -30.02 -16.12
N ARG A 134 0.62 -29.50 -17.10
CA ARG A 134 2.04 -29.14 -16.93
C ARG A 134 2.17 -27.95 -15.98
N PRO A 135 3.17 -27.93 -15.07
CA PRO A 135 3.35 -26.83 -14.13
C PRO A 135 3.47 -25.44 -14.76
N SER A 136 4.18 -25.33 -15.89
CA SER A 136 4.33 -24.07 -16.64
C SER A 136 2.98 -23.55 -17.15
N ASP A 137 2.22 -24.44 -17.76
CA ASP A 137 0.95 -24.12 -18.41
C ASP A 137 -0.09 -23.77 -17.32
N TYR A 138 -0.05 -24.47 -16.17
CA TYR A 138 -0.89 -24.14 -15.03
C TYR A 138 -0.55 -22.79 -14.39
N ALA A 139 0.75 -22.48 -14.20
CA ALA A 139 1.19 -21.20 -13.68
C ALA A 139 0.77 -20.04 -14.59
N GLU A 140 0.86 -20.22 -15.90
CA GLU A 140 0.37 -19.26 -16.90
C GLU A 140 -1.16 -19.09 -16.83
N HIS A 141 -1.92 -20.18 -16.74
CA HIS A 141 -3.37 -20.10 -16.56
C HIS A 141 -3.75 -19.36 -15.28
N LEU A 142 -3.07 -19.64 -14.16
CA LEU A 142 -3.31 -18.97 -12.87
C LEU A 142 -3.04 -17.46 -12.96
N LEU A 143 -1.97 -17.05 -13.65
CA LEU A 143 -1.63 -15.65 -13.92
C LEU A 143 -2.68 -14.96 -14.82
N GLN A 144 -3.13 -15.63 -15.89
CA GLN A 144 -4.11 -15.07 -16.82
C GLN A 144 -5.48 -14.89 -16.17
N ILE A 145 -5.88 -15.83 -15.31
CA ILE A 145 -7.16 -15.79 -14.60
C ILE A 145 -7.11 -14.69 -13.52
N THR A 146 -6.03 -14.62 -12.74
CA THR A 146 -5.87 -13.58 -11.71
C THR A 146 -5.81 -12.16 -12.28
N THR A 147 -5.05 -11.96 -13.37
CA THR A 147 -4.93 -10.65 -14.03
C THR A 147 -6.20 -10.24 -14.79
N GLY A 148 -6.97 -11.20 -15.30
CA GLY A 148 -8.24 -10.97 -16.00
C GLY A 148 -9.40 -10.49 -15.11
N PHE A 149 -9.33 -10.66 -13.79
CA PHE A 149 -10.44 -10.36 -12.85
C PHE A 149 -10.22 -9.14 -11.92
N SER A 150 -9.24 -8.30 -12.23
CA SER A 150 -8.74 -7.15 -11.42
C SER A 150 -9.75 -6.02 -11.07
N GLY A 151 -11.06 -6.19 -11.31
CA GLY A 151 -12.03 -5.10 -11.33
C GLY A 151 -13.19 -5.11 -10.32
N THR A 152 -13.34 -6.08 -9.40
CA THR A 152 -14.59 -6.19 -8.59
C THR A 152 -14.35 -6.51 -7.10
N ARG A 153 -15.25 -6.01 -6.22
CA ARG A 153 -15.24 -6.24 -4.76
C ARG A 153 -15.37 -7.74 -4.44
N TRP A 154 -14.30 -8.29 -3.89
CA TRP A 154 -14.19 -9.67 -3.43
C TRP A 154 -15.06 -9.90 -2.19
N THR A 155 -15.90 -10.95 -2.20
CA THR A 155 -16.67 -11.35 -1.00
C THR A 155 -16.03 -12.56 -0.32
N HIS A 156 -16.13 -12.54 1.01
CA HIS A 156 -15.22 -13.14 1.99
C HIS A 156 -15.19 -14.68 2.15
N VAL A 157 -15.70 -15.50 1.22
CA VAL A 157 -15.94 -16.92 1.58
C VAL A 157 -15.17 -17.97 0.77
N CYS A 158 -14.77 -17.71 -0.49
CA CYS A 158 -13.87 -18.62 -1.24
C CYS A 158 -12.93 -17.91 -2.23
N GLY A 159 -13.08 -16.60 -2.47
CA GLY A 159 -12.27 -15.85 -3.44
C GLY A 159 -10.96 -15.26 -2.88
N LEU A 160 -10.60 -15.57 -1.63
CA LEU A 160 -9.45 -14.96 -0.95
C LEU A 160 -8.10 -15.35 -1.56
N ALA A 161 -8.05 -16.44 -2.32
CA ALA A 161 -6.83 -16.98 -2.89
C ALA A 161 -6.19 -16.10 -3.99
N MET A 162 -6.91 -15.09 -4.48
CA MET A 162 -6.42 -14.16 -5.53
C MET A 162 -6.20 -12.72 -5.03
N ALA A 163 -6.48 -12.43 -3.75
CA ALA A 163 -6.57 -11.04 -3.24
C ALA A 163 -5.27 -10.50 -2.60
N ARG A 164 -4.21 -11.30 -2.47
CA ARG A 164 -2.90 -10.86 -1.96
C ARG A 164 -1.78 -11.31 -2.91
N SER A 165 -0.96 -10.36 -3.35
CA SER A 165 0.20 -10.61 -4.23
C SER A 165 1.17 -11.64 -3.64
N SER A 166 1.33 -11.68 -2.31
CA SER A 166 2.18 -12.68 -1.65
C SER A 166 1.66 -14.11 -1.79
N GLN A 167 0.34 -14.33 -1.75
CA GLN A 167 -0.23 -15.68 -1.82
C GLN A 167 -0.22 -16.25 -3.25
N LEU A 168 -0.37 -15.39 -4.26
CA LEU A 168 -0.20 -15.80 -5.66
C LEU A 168 1.26 -16.17 -5.94
N HIS A 169 2.21 -15.38 -5.44
CA HIS A 169 3.63 -15.68 -5.54
C HIS A 169 3.97 -17.03 -4.89
N ASP A 170 3.52 -17.26 -3.66
CA ASP A 170 3.75 -18.53 -2.94
C ASP A 170 3.17 -19.74 -3.68
N ARG A 171 2.02 -19.58 -4.34
CA ARG A 171 1.39 -20.64 -5.15
C ARG A 171 2.15 -20.89 -6.45
N LEU A 172 2.56 -19.83 -7.15
CA LEU A 172 3.36 -19.96 -8.38
C LEU A 172 4.69 -20.65 -8.09
N ASP A 173 5.37 -20.25 -7.02
CA ASP A 173 6.60 -20.89 -6.57
C ASP A 173 6.36 -22.36 -6.23
N ALA A 174 5.30 -22.68 -5.47
CA ALA A 174 4.95 -24.05 -5.11
C ALA A 174 4.62 -24.93 -6.32
N VAL A 175 3.91 -24.39 -7.32
CA VAL A 175 3.56 -25.07 -8.58
C VAL A 175 4.82 -25.36 -9.40
N LEU A 176 5.73 -24.39 -9.49
CA LEU A 176 6.94 -24.48 -10.32
C LEU A 176 8.08 -25.29 -9.66
N MET A 177 8.07 -25.46 -8.34
CA MET A 177 9.04 -26.29 -7.61
C MET A 177 8.87 -27.80 -7.92
N GLN A 178 9.74 -28.34 -8.77
CA GLN A 178 9.74 -29.76 -9.15
C GLN A 178 10.21 -30.71 -8.04
N SER A 179 10.96 -30.21 -7.05
CA SER A 179 11.54 -31.02 -5.95
C SER A 179 10.57 -31.33 -4.81
N ARG A 180 9.33 -30.82 -4.86
CA ARG A 180 8.35 -30.95 -3.78
C ARG A 180 7.68 -32.34 -3.81
N ASN A 181 7.60 -33.00 -2.67
CA ASN A 181 6.88 -34.27 -2.54
C ASN A 181 5.37 -34.02 -2.59
N ARG A 182 4.73 -34.45 -3.68
CA ARG A 182 3.28 -34.30 -3.95
C ARG A 182 2.50 -35.61 -3.76
N GLY A 183 3.10 -36.58 -3.06
CA GLY A 183 2.49 -37.88 -2.81
C GLY A 183 1.26 -37.80 -1.91
N VAL A 184 0.32 -38.73 -2.08
CA VAL A 184 -0.85 -38.87 -1.21
C VAL A 184 -0.44 -39.34 0.19
N VAL A 185 -1.00 -38.74 1.22
CA VAL A 185 -0.76 -39.15 2.62
C VAL A 185 -1.33 -40.55 2.82
N THR A 186 -0.51 -41.48 3.32
CA THR A 186 -0.95 -42.86 3.55
C THR A 186 -1.83 -42.94 4.80
N PRO A 187 -2.79 -43.88 4.88
CA PRO A 187 -3.61 -44.07 6.08
C PRO A 187 -2.78 -44.40 7.32
N LEU A 188 -1.60 -45.00 7.16
CA LEU A 188 -0.65 -45.24 8.24
C LEU A 188 -0.07 -43.93 8.76
N THR A 189 0.29 -42.99 7.89
CA THR A 189 0.77 -41.66 8.29
C THR A 189 -0.32 -40.89 9.05
N VAL A 190 -1.57 -40.92 8.55
CA VAL A 190 -2.71 -40.30 9.24
C VAL A 190 -2.93 -40.92 10.63
N LEU A 191 -2.85 -42.25 10.73
CA LEU A 191 -2.97 -42.96 12.00
C LEU A 191 -1.86 -42.57 12.97
N ILE A 192 -0.60 -42.51 12.52
CA ILE A 192 0.55 -42.11 13.34
C ILE A 192 0.36 -40.67 13.83
N THR A 193 -0.04 -39.74 12.97
CA THR A 193 -0.28 -38.34 13.35
C THR A 193 -1.46 -38.20 14.32
N LEU A 194 -2.55 -38.96 14.13
CA LEU A 194 -3.67 -39.00 15.08
C LEU A 194 -3.25 -39.58 16.43
N VAL A 195 -2.50 -40.67 16.43
CA VAL A 195 -1.99 -41.31 17.65
C VAL A 195 -1.03 -40.38 18.39
N LEU A 196 -0.11 -39.71 17.69
CA LEU A 196 0.78 -38.70 18.27
C LEU A 196 -0.02 -37.50 18.81
N GLY A 197 -1.03 -37.01 18.08
CA GLY A 197 -1.89 -35.93 18.53
C GLY A 197 -2.68 -36.31 19.80
N ILE A 198 -3.23 -37.53 19.84
CA ILE A 198 -3.93 -38.08 21.00
C ILE A 198 -2.96 -38.26 22.17
N LEU A 199 -1.75 -38.77 21.95
CA LEU A 199 -0.68 -38.91 22.95
C LEU A 199 -0.15 -37.56 23.47
N LEU A 200 -0.25 -36.48 22.69
CA LEU A 200 0.07 -35.12 23.12
C LEU A 200 -1.04 -34.48 23.97
N ILE A 201 -2.30 -34.87 23.74
CA ILE A 201 -3.47 -34.33 24.45
C ILE A 201 -3.75 -35.10 25.76
N LEU A 202 -3.49 -36.41 25.79
CA LEU A 202 -3.71 -37.28 26.96
C LEU A 202 -2.96 -36.85 28.25
N PRO A 203 -1.69 -36.40 28.21
CA PRO A 203 -0.97 -35.91 29.38
C PRO A 203 -1.62 -34.64 29.95
N VAL A 204 -2.14 -33.75 29.11
CA VAL A 204 -2.77 -32.48 29.52
C VAL A 204 -4.11 -32.72 30.24
N ALA A 205 -4.83 -33.80 29.90
CA ALA A 205 -6.07 -34.20 30.58
C ALA A 205 -5.84 -34.99 31.89
N MET A 206 -4.63 -35.52 32.11
CA MET A 206 -4.27 -36.34 33.28
C MET A 206 -3.51 -35.56 34.36
N MET A 207 -3.14 -34.29 34.13
CA MET A 207 -2.51 -33.45 35.16
C MET A 207 -3.53 -32.85 36.14
N THR A 208 -4.13 -33.73 36.95
CA THR A 208 -4.66 -33.39 38.28
C THR A 208 -3.98 -34.26 39.34
N SER A 209 -2.65 -34.07 39.50
CA SER A 209 -1.76 -34.48 40.61
C SER A 209 -1.70 -35.99 41.02
N PRO A 210 -0.62 -36.48 41.68
CA PRO A 210 0.44 -35.76 42.37
C PRO A 210 1.87 -36.06 41.88
N VAL A 211 2.76 -35.21 42.40
CA VAL A 211 4.22 -35.14 42.28
C VAL A 211 4.92 -36.50 42.38
N ALA A 212 5.81 -36.77 41.43
CA ALA A 212 6.87 -37.77 41.55
C ALA A 212 8.20 -37.13 41.17
N GLU A 213 9.12 -37.09 42.13
CA GLU A 213 10.50 -36.64 41.99
C GLU A 213 11.27 -37.47 40.95
N ALA A 214 11.98 -36.79 40.06
CA ALA A 214 13.13 -37.35 39.34
C ALA A 214 14.17 -36.23 39.18
N GLY A 215 15.36 -36.45 39.74
CA GLY A 215 16.37 -35.44 40.03
C GLY A 215 17.12 -34.85 38.84
N PRO A 216 17.98 -33.85 39.09
CA PRO A 216 18.65 -33.09 38.04
C PRO A 216 19.86 -33.85 37.49
N GLY A 217 19.91 -33.98 36.16
CA GLY A 217 21.16 -34.20 35.41
C GLY A 217 21.93 -32.88 35.26
N PRO A 218 23.26 -32.92 35.08
CA PRO A 218 24.10 -31.75 35.29
C PRO A 218 23.91 -30.72 34.18
N VAL A 219 23.58 -29.51 34.60
CA VAL A 219 23.74 -28.29 33.77
C VAL A 219 25.03 -27.64 34.24
N ASP A 220 26.02 -27.63 33.35
CA ASP A 220 27.25 -26.89 33.53
C ASP A 220 26.99 -25.38 33.46
N GLU A 221 27.67 -24.69 34.37
CA GLU A 221 28.04 -23.28 34.43
C GLU A 221 26.97 -22.19 34.34
N LYS A 222 26.57 -21.76 35.55
CA LYS A 222 26.16 -20.41 35.94
C LYS A 222 26.78 -19.30 35.07
N SER A 223 25.95 -18.56 34.34
CA SER A 223 26.16 -17.13 34.13
C SER A 223 25.43 -16.37 35.24
N ASP A 224 26.22 -15.75 36.09
CA ASP A 224 25.78 -14.84 37.16
C ASP A 224 25.12 -13.60 36.53
N THR A 225 23.79 -13.50 36.51
CA THR A 225 23.05 -12.28 36.12
C THR A 225 22.06 -11.86 37.19
N GLY A 226 22.56 -11.51 38.38
CA GLY A 226 21.92 -10.49 39.19
C GLY A 226 22.14 -9.12 38.52
N ALA A 227 21.34 -8.77 37.52
CA ALA A 227 21.46 -7.47 36.85
C ALA A 227 20.99 -6.35 37.80
N ALA A 228 21.90 -5.44 38.15
CA ALA A 228 21.66 -4.32 39.05
C ALA A 228 20.61 -3.32 38.51
N ALA A 229 19.96 -2.59 39.42
CA ALA A 229 19.08 -1.49 39.07
C ALA A 229 19.77 -0.49 38.12
N VAL A 230 19.02 -0.03 37.12
CA VAL A 230 19.51 0.88 36.08
C VAL A 230 19.11 2.31 36.41
N SER A 231 20.08 3.22 36.36
CA SER A 231 19.84 4.67 36.45
C SER A 231 19.64 5.25 35.06
N LEU A 232 18.46 5.82 34.81
CA LEU A 232 18.10 6.46 33.55
C LEU A 232 18.07 7.98 33.73
N ARG A 233 18.30 8.74 32.64
CA ARG A 233 18.17 10.20 32.70
C ARG A 233 16.71 10.59 33.01
N PRO A 234 16.46 11.64 33.83
CA PRO A 234 15.10 12.08 34.16
C PRO A 234 14.21 12.35 32.94
N GLU A 235 14.79 12.90 31.87
CA GLU A 235 14.13 13.16 30.58
C GLU A 235 13.72 11.87 29.86
N THR A 236 14.51 10.80 29.98
CA THR A 236 14.15 9.49 29.43
C THR A 236 12.95 8.93 30.20
N VAL A 237 12.97 9.02 31.53
CA VAL A 237 11.90 8.51 32.40
C VAL A 237 10.57 9.22 32.15
N SER A 238 10.60 10.53 31.87
CA SER A 238 9.39 11.32 31.58
C SER A 238 8.78 11.03 30.20
N ARG A 239 9.58 10.59 29.21
CA ARG A 239 9.11 10.22 27.87
C ARG A 239 8.44 8.85 27.82
N LEU A 240 8.83 7.94 28.71
CA LEU A 240 8.29 6.58 28.75
C LEU A 240 6.80 6.56 29.13
N LYS A 241 6.00 5.83 28.36
CA LYS A 241 4.60 5.57 28.71
C LYS A 241 4.50 4.35 29.64
N TRP A 242 4.48 4.62 30.93
CA TRP A 242 4.24 3.63 31.97
C TRP A 242 2.79 3.14 31.93
N GLY A 243 2.58 1.83 32.06
CA GLY A 243 1.23 1.28 32.18
C GLY A 243 0.69 1.34 33.62
N GLU A 244 -0.44 0.67 33.82
CA GLU A 244 -1.12 0.63 35.12
C GLU A 244 -0.27 -0.06 36.19
N THR A 245 -0.38 0.42 37.42
CA THR A 245 0.31 -0.15 38.57
C THR A 245 -0.31 -1.50 38.95
N SER A 246 0.52 -2.51 39.10
CA SER A 246 0.10 -3.88 39.43
C SER A 246 1.03 -4.45 40.50
N GLY A 247 0.49 -4.69 41.71
CA GLY A 247 1.26 -5.23 42.84
C GLY A 247 2.52 -4.41 43.17
N GLY A 248 2.46 -3.08 43.08
CA GLY A 248 3.58 -2.18 43.37
C GLY A 248 4.55 -1.95 42.20
N LEU A 249 4.38 -2.64 41.08
CA LEU A 249 5.22 -2.49 39.89
C LEU A 249 4.50 -1.76 38.75
N GLN A 250 5.27 -1.10 37.89
CA GLN A 250 4.82 -0.58 36.60
C GLN A 250 5.81 -0.98 35.51
N MET A 251 5.31 -1.12 34.29
CA MET A 251 6.13 -1.48 33.13
C MET A 251 6.02 -0.44 32.01
N ALA A 252 7.13 -0.19 31.32
CA ALA A 252 7.19 0.63 30.11
C ALA A 252 7.98 -0.11 29.01
N LEU A 253 7.73 0.26 27.76
CA LEU A 253 8.49 -0.23 26.61
C LEU A 253 9.53 0.83 26.21
N ALA A 254 10.75 0.37 25.95
CA ALA A 254 11.81 1.14 25.32
C ALA A 254 12.38 0.39 24.11
N TRP A 255 12.88 1.15 23.14
CA TRP A 255 13.71 0.64 22.06
C TRP A 255 15.02 1.46 22.01
N PRO A 256 16.20 0.87 22.24
CA PRO A 256 17.40 1.62 22.60
C PRO A 256 17.89 2.68 21.58
N PRO A 257 17.80 2.49 20.24
CA PRO A 257 18.26 3.50 19.30
C PRO A 257 17.51 4.84 19.45
N ALA A 258 16.21 4.83 19.75
CA ALA A 258 15.41 6.06 19.72
C ALA A 258 15.36 6.85 21.04
N LEU A 259 15.90 6.29 22.14
CA LEU A 259 15.96 6.98 23.44
C LEU A 259 17.35 7.55 23.73
N ARG A 260 18.37 7.19 22.94
CA ARG A 260 19.79 7.57 23.13
C ARG A 260 20.25 7.36 24.58
N GLU A 261 19.73 6.32 25.25
CA GLU A 261 19.98 6.05 26.67
C GLU A 261 21.07 4.98 26.79
N PRO A 262 22.31 5.34 27.18
CA PRO A 262 23.45 4.42 27.14
C PRO A 262 23.21 3.15 27.97
N ALA A 263 22.41 3.27 29.02
CA ALA A 263 22.09 2.17 29.92
C ALA A 263 21.18 1.09 29.30
N LEU A 264 20.60 1.32 28.12
CA LEU A 264 19.75 0.37 27.39
C LEU A 264 20.45 -0.33 26.21
N GLY A 265 21.74 -0.02 25.97
CA GLY A 265 22.53 -0.55 24.86
C GLY A 265 22.26 0.13 23.51
N GLU A 266 22.95 -0.30 22.45
CA GLU A 266 22.86 0.29 21.10
C GLU A 266 22.12 -0.60 20.09
N GLN A 267 21.73 -1.82 20.49
CA GLN A 267 21.06 -2.77 19.60
C GLN A 267 19.56 -2.45 19.46
N PRO A 268 18.94 -2.71 18.28
CA PRO A 268 17.52 -2.45 18.02
C PRO A 268 16.59 -3.51 18.64
N ASP A 269 16.83 -3.85 19.91
CA ASP A 269 16.06 -4.86 20.64
C ASP A 269 15.03 -4.17 21.55
N PHE A 270 13.77 -4.62 21.53
CA PHE A 270 12.74 -4.09 22.44
C PHE A 270 13.10 -4.43 23.90
N GLN A 271 13.14 -3.42 24.76
CA GLN A 271 13.44 -3.51 26.19
C GLN A 271 12.18 -3.20 27.01
N LEU A 272 11.93 -4.00 28.04
CA LEU A 272 10.90 -3.78 29.04
C LEU A 272 11.54 -3.19 30.29
N LEU A 273 11.13 -1.98 30.65
CA LEU A 273 11.54 -1.34 31.90
C LEU A 273 10.49 -1.62 32.96
N ILE A 274 10.92 -2.13 34.11
CA ILE A 274 10.04 -2.42 35.25
C ILE A 274 10.49 -1.57 36.41
N ARG A 275 9.60 -0.74 36.95
CA ARG A 275 9.89 0.12 38.10
C ARG A 275 9.04 -0.25 39.31
N ASN A 276 9.63 -0.13 40.50
CA ASN A 276 8.89 -0.24 41.75
C ASN A 276 8.37 1.14 42.19
N VAL A 277 7.05 1.27 42.30
CA VAL A 277 6.35 2.48 42.76
C VAL A 277 5.69 2.30 44.13
N SER A 278 5.92 1.17 44.79
CA SER A 278 5.49 0.94 46.18
C SER A 278 6.50 1.48 47.18
N ASP A 279 6.12 1.48 48.45
CA ASP A 279 6.94 1.87 49.60
C ASP A 279 7.81 0.72 50.15
N GLN A 280 7.68 -0.49 49.58
CA GLN A 280 8.40 -1.69 50.01
C GLN A 280 9.18 -2.32 48.84
N PRO A 281 10.28 -3.04 49.09
CA PRO A 281 10.96 -3.81 48.06
C PRO A 281 10.04 -4.91 47.47
N VAL A 282 10.11 -5.10 46.15
CA VAL A 282 9.35 -6.15 45.44
C VAL A 282 10.32 -7.16 44.84
N HIS A 283 10.14 -8.44 45.17
CA HIS A 283 10.92 -9.54 44.61
C HIS A 283 10.28 -10.00 43.30
N LEU A 284 10.96 -9.87 42.16
CA LEU A 284 10.48 -10.29 40.85
C LEU A 284 11.42 -11.39 40.31
N VAL A 285 10.90 -12.61 40.25
CA VAL A 285 11.58 -13.77 39.66
C VAL A 285 10.94 -14.08 38.31
N THR A 286 11.76 -14.34 37.31
CA THR A 286 11.33 -14.83 36.00
C THR A 286 12.22 -15.97 35.52
N GLY A 287 11.64 -16.96 34.84
CA GLY A 287 12.36 -18.16 34.41
C GLY A 287 11.45 -19.38 34.38
N PRO A 288 11.99 -20.61 34.29
CA PRO A 288 11.19 -21.83 34.26
C PRO A 288 10.25 -22.00 35.48
N GLU A 289 10.66 -21.51 36.66
CA GLU A 289 9.86 -21.54 37.90
C GLU A 289 8.85 -20.38 38.01
N ALA A 290 9.00 -19.36 37.16
CA ALA A 290 8.15 -18.18 37.10
C ALA A 290 8.02 -17.70 35.65
N MET A 291 7.22 -18.44 34.88
CA MET A 291 7.05 -18.19 33.45
C MET A 291 6.54 -16.77 33.21
N ASN A 292 7.18 -16.06 32.27
CA ASN A 292 6.90 -14.66 31.93
C ASN A 292 6.55 -14.47 30.44
N PRO A 293 5.48 -15.12 29.92
CA PRO A 293 5.04 -14.91 28.54
C PRO A 293 4.72 -13.43 28.27
N ARG A 294 5.19 -12.93 27.14
CA ARG A 294 5.01 -11.54 26.71
C ARG A 294 4.21 -11.49 25.42
N LYS A 295 3.22 -10.60 25.36
CA LYS A 295 2.42 -10.32 24.16
C LYS A 295 2.60 -8.86 23.76
N MET A 296 3.15 -8.62 22.59
CA MET A 296 3.21 -7.30 21.96
C MET A 296 2.00 -7.12 21.04
N LEU A 297 1.31 -6.01 21.22
CA LEU A 297 0.13 -5.61 20.47
C LEU A 297 0.50 -4.39 19.63
N LEU A 298 0.40 -4.51 18.31
CA LEU A 298 0.35 -3.35 17.42
C LEU A 298 -1.11 -2.89 17.34
N LYS A 299 -1.36 -1.64 17.74
CA LYS A 299 -2.70 -1.06 17.78
C LYS A 299 -2.79 0.14 16.85
N GLU A 300 -3.90 0.26 16.14
CA GLU A 300 -4.37 1.48 15.51
C GLU A 300 -5.55 1.97 16.35
N ASP A 301 -5.38 3.09 17.06
CA ASP A 301 -6.30 3.54 18.11
C ASP A 301 -6.58 2.43 19.14
N GLN A 302 -7.85 1.98 19.23
CA GLN A 302 -8.28 0.89 20.11
C GLN A 302 -8.27 -0.49 19.42
N ARG A 303 -8.03 -0.53 18.11
CA ARG A 303 -8.09 -1.75 17.31
C ARG A 303 -6.72 -2.43 17.30
N ILE A 304 -6.70 -3.70 17.65
CA ILE A 304 -5.49 -4.52 17.52
C ILE A 304 -5.32 -4.89 16.04
N VAL A 305 -4.20 -4.44 15.46
CA VAL A 305 -3.80 -4.70 14.07
C VAL A 305 -3.02 -6.00 13.99
N LEU A 306 -2.10 -6.21 14.93
CA LEU A 306 -1.21 -7.36 14.95
C LEU A 306 -0.83 -7.75 16.38
N ILE A 307 -0.61 -9.03 16.62
CA ILE A 307 -0.17 -9.57 17.92
C ILE A 307 1.07 -10.42 17.69
N PHE A 308 2.12 -10.13 18.44
CA PHE A 308 3.31 -10.97 18.55
C PHE A 308 3.37 -11.54 19.96
N SER A 309 3.72 -12.81 20.09
CA SER A 309 3.85 -13.47 21.38
C SER A 309 5.25 -14.07 21.50
N SER A 310 5.90 -13.83 22.63
CA SER A 310 7.11 -14.51 23.07
C SER A 310 6.71 -15.40 24.23
N ALA A 311 6.81 -16.73 24.03
CA ALA A 311 6.47 -17.72 25.05
C ALA A 311 7.70 -18.14 25.88
N ASP A 312 8.90 -17.86 25.37
CA ASP A 312 10.15 -18.20 26.01
C ASP A 312 10.38 -17.32 27.23
N ALA A 313 10.79 -17.95 28.33
CA ALA A 313 11.06 -17.24 29.57
C ALA A 313 12.37 -16.46 29.46
N THR A 314 12.37 -15.21 29.92
CA THR A 314 13.62 -14.51 30.21
C THR A 314 13.96 -14.80 31.66
N GLU A 315 15.12 -15.38 31.93
CA GLU A 315 15.56 -15.67 33.29
C GLU A 315 16.06 -14.39 33.98
N ALA A 316 15.53 -14.12 35.16
CA ALA A 316 15.97 -13.02 36.01
C ALA A 316 15.52 -13.23 37.46
N ASP A 317 16.28 -12.70 38.40
CA ASP A 317 15.93 -12.69 39.82
C ASP A 317 16.29 -11.30 40.39
N TRP A 318 15.28 -10.46 40.60
CA TRP A 318 15.46 -9.08 41.05
C TRP A 318 14.77 -8.79 42.38
N GLN A 319 15.51 -8.20 43.30
CA GLN A 319 14.94 -7.46 44.42
C GLN A 319 14.88 -5.97 44.05
N ILE A 320 13.71 -5.46 43.66
CA ILE A 320 13.55 -4.08 43.17
C ILE A 320 13.15 -3.18 44.34
N ASN A 321 14.03 -2.26 44.76
CA ASN A 321 13.72 -1.31 45.84
C ASN A 321 12.80 -0.17 45.36
N PRO A 322 12.09 0.54 46.27
CA PRO A 322 11.28 1.70 45.92
C PRO A 322 12.03 2.71 45.04
N GLY A 323 11.48 3.02 43.86
CA GLY A 323 12.05 3.96 42.89
C GLY A 323 13.09 3.36 41.93
N GLU A 324 13.52 2.11 42.13
CA GLU A 324 14.45 1.45 41.20
C GLU A 324 13.76 0.98 39.93
N ILE A 325 14.54 0.94 38.85
CA ILE A 325 14.13 0.46 37.53
C ILE A 325 15.06 -0.69 37.13
N VAL A 326 14.48 -1.80 36.69
CA VAL A 326 15.22 -2.92 36.09
C VAL A 326 14.83 -3.06 34.62
N VAL A 327 15.70 -3.68 33.83
CA VAL A 327 15.55 -3.82 32.38
C VAL A 327 15.50 -5.30 32.01
N MET A 328 14.50 -5.67 31.22
CA MET A 328 14.29 -7.02 30.72
C MET A 328 14.17 -6.98 29.19
N PRO A 329 14.93 -7.78 28.43
CA PRO A 329 14.72 -7.88 26.99
C PRO A 329 13.37 -8.53 26.66
N PHE A 330 12.71 -8.05 25.60
CA PHE A 330 11.46 -8.63 25.12
C PHE A 330 11.66 -10.00 24.45
N SER A 331 12.79 -10.19 23.76
CA SER A 331 13.19 -11.45 23.11
C SER A 331 14.16 -12.27 23.97
N PRO A 332 14.15 -13.62 23.84
CA PRO A 332 15.07 -14.50 24.56
C PRO A 332 16.54 -14.30 24.13
N PRO A 333 17.51 -14.77 24.95
CA PRO A 333 18.95 -14.53 24.73
C PRO A 333 19.62 -15.38 23.63
N ASP A 334 18.91 -16.32 22.97
CA ASP A 334 19.52 -17.20 21.94
C ASP A 334 19.92 -16.41 20.66
N PRO A 335 21.21 -16.38 20.29
CA PRO A 335 21.71 -15.64 19.13
C PRO A 335 21.12 -16.05 17.78
N ALA A 336 20.80 -17.34 17.58
CA ALA A 336 20.28 -17.85 16.31
C ALA A 336 18.81 -17.42 16.08
N THR A 337 18.06 -17.26 17.18
CA THR A 337 16.67 -16.81 17.18
C THR A 337 16.56 -15.28 17.14
N GLN A 338 17.59 -14.57 17.64
CA GLN A 338 17.69 -13.11 17.58
C GLN A 338 17.79 -12.55 16.15
N GLU A 339 18.59 -13.14 15.26
CA GLU A 339 18.79 -12.62 13.89
C GLU A 339 17.48 -12.58 13.07
N ASN A 340 16.67 -13.63 13.17
CA ASN A 340 15.37 -13.73 12.49
C ASN A 340 14.29 -12.87 13.16
N ALA A 341 14.28 -12.80 14.50
CA ALA A 341 13.38 -11.91 15.25
C ALA A 341 13.70 -10.43 14.96
N ARG A 342 14.98 -10.05 14.84
CA ARG A 342 15.44 -8.70 14.50
C ARG A 342 14.91 -8.24 13.15
N ARG A 343 14.92 -9.08 12.11
CA ARG A 343 14.30 -8.73 10.81
C ARG A 343 12.80 -8.43 10.94
N GLY A 344 12.10 -9.16 11.80
CA GLY A 344 10.68 -8.90 12.11
C GLY A 344 10.46 -7.61 12.89
N TYR A 345 11.30 -7.35 13.91
CA TYR A 345 11.23 -6.14 14.73
C TYR A 345 11.55 -4.87 13.95
N ILE A 346 12.54 -4.90 13.06
CA ILE A 346 12.85 -3.80 12.14
C ILE A 346 11.62 -3.45 11.30
N GLY A 347 10.89 -4.44 10.78
CA GLY A 347 9.66 -4.20 10.00
C GLY A 347 8.53 -3.60 10.83
N ILE A 348 8.33 -4.06 12.07
CA ILE A 348 7.30 -3.53 12.98
C ILE A 348 7.64 -2.10 13.40
N GLU A 349 8.89 -1.86 13.76
CA GLU A 349 9.43 -0.55 14.06
C GLU A 349 9.23 0.41 12.88
N GLU A 350 9.64 0.00 11.68
CA GLU A 350 9.47 0.78 10.46
C GLU A 350 7.99 1.08 10.17
N THR A 351 7.10 0.11 10.44
CA THR A 351 5.65 0.29 10.26
C THR A 351 5.09 1.29 11.27
N VAL A 352 5.44 1.18 12.55
CA VAL A 352 5.06 2.16 13.58
C VAL A 352 5.60 3.55 13.21
N ARG A 353 6.87 3.64 12.80
CA ARG A 353 7.49 4.91 12.35
C ARG A 353 6.76 5.54 11.16
N LYS A 354 6.43 4.75 10.12
CA LYS A 354 5.76 5.24 8.90
C LYS A 354 4.29 5.56 9.09
N THR A 355 3.64 4.97 10.11
CA THR A 355 2.20 5.09 10.34
C THR A 355 1.94 5.66 11.73
N PRO A 356 1.71 6.99 11.85
CA PRO A 356 1.54 7.66 13.15
C PRO A 356 0.38 7.13 14.01
N THR A 357 -0.65 6.54 13.39
CA THR A 357 -1.79 5.95 14.11
C THR A 357 -1.43 4.65 14.85
N TYR A 358 -0.30 4.04 14.51
CA TYR A 358 0.11 2.76 15.10
C TYR A 358 0.90 2.95 16.40
N HIS A 359 0.56 2.15 17.42
CA HIS A 359 1.18 2.17 18.74
C HIS A 359 1.50 0.75 19.19
N LEU A 360 2.57 0.57 19.96
CA LEU A 360 2.93 -0.70 20.57
C LEU A 360 2.48 -0.73 22.02
N GLN A 361 1.97 -1.89 22.45
CA GLN A 361 1.65 -2.15 23.84
C GLN A 361 2.03 -3.58 24.19
N ILE A 362 2.79 -3.76 25.27
CA ILE A 362 3.22 -5.08 25.71
C ILE A 362 2.52 -5.46 27.00
N ARG A 363 2.07 -6.71 27.07
CA ARG A 363 1.55 -7.34 28.28
C ARG A 363 2.45 -8.52 28.68
N MET A 364 2.80 -8.59 29.95
CA MET A 364 3.52 -9.70 30.58
C MET A 364 2.70 -10.20 31.76
N THR A 365 2.53 -11.53 31.87
CA THR A 365 1.78 -12.14 32.97
C THR A 365 2.61 -13.24 33.61
N ILE A 366 2.74 -13.20 34.94
CA ILE A 366 3.35 -14.25 35.77
C ILE A 366 2.26 -14.83 36.64
N GLU A 367 1.85 -16.07 36.34
CA GLU A 367 0.73 -16.74 37.03
C GLU A 367 1.16 -17.47 38.30
N ALA A 368 2.39 -17.99 38.33
CA ALA A 368 2.99 -18.69 39.45
C ALA A 368 4.46 -18.26 39.60
N ALA A 369 4.92 -18.12 40.83
CA ALA A 369 6.29 -17.79 41.19
C ALA A 369 6.65 -18.38 42.57
N PRO A 370 7.94 -18.47 42.93
CA PRO A 370 8.37 -18.90 44.27
C PRO A 370 7.72 -18.08 45.40
N ALA A 371 7.60 -18.68 46.59
CA ALA A 371 6.95 -18.03 47.72
C ALA A 371 7.65 -16.71 48.10
N GLY A 372 6.89 -15.61 48.11
CA GLY A 372 7.41 -14.25 48.37
C GLY A 372 7.75 -13.46 47.11
N ALA A 373 7.82 -14.10 45.94
CA ALA A 373 8.00 -13.43 44.66
C ALA A 373 6.67 -12.88 44.11
N TRP A 374 6.77 -11.83 43.30
CA TRP A 374 5.65 -11.13 42.69
C TRP A 374 4.97 -12.00 41.64
N THR A 375 3.63 -11.99 41.66
CA THR A 375 2.78 -12.59 40.63
C THR A 375 1.74 -11.56 40.18
N GLY A 376 1.37 -11.58 38.91
CA GLY A 376 0.39 -10.65 38.38
C GLY A 376 0.57 -10.39 36.90
N THR A 377 -0.15 -9.38 36.42
CA THR A 377 -0.03 -8.89 35.03
C THR A 377 0.53 -7.48 35.03
N LEU A 378 1.59 -7.26 34.26
CA LEU A 378 2.11 -5.94 33.91
C LEU A 378 1.76 -5.62 32.46
N GLN A 379 1.46 -4.36 32.20
CA GLN A 379 1.21 -3.86 30.87
C GLN A 379 1.97 -2.54 30.69
N THR A 380 2.46 -2.27 29.48
CA THR A 380 3.02 -0.95 29.15
C THR A 380 1.89 0.03 28.80
N GLY A 381 2.18 1.34 28.84
CA GLY A 381 1.36 2.29 28.10
C GLY A 381 1.38 1.97 26.60
N ALA A 382 0.33 2.34 25.87
CA ALA A 382 0.39 2.35 24.41
C ALA A 382 1.38 3.44 24.00
N SER A 383 2.44 3.07 23.30
CA SER A 383 3.55 3.97 23.06
C SER A 383 4.22 3.71 21.74
N ARG A 384 4.80 4.77 21.20
CA ARG A 384 5.79 4.71 20.13
C ARG A 384 7.21 4.93 20.71
N CYS A 385 7.40 4.52 21.97
CA CYS A 385 8.55 4.72 22.88
C CYS A 385 8.95 6.19 23.11
N SER A 386 9.38 6.85 22.05
CA SER A 386 10.00 8.18 22.06
C SER A 386 9.49 9.09 20.93
N LEU A 387 8.66 8.54 20.02
CA LEU A 387 8.02 9.21 18.88
C LEU A 387 6.62 9.75 19.22
N ASP A 388 6.15 9.61 20.46
CA ASP A 388 4.90 10.21 20.92
C ASP A 388 5.14 11.73 21.07
N VAL A 389 5.17 12.43 19.93
CA VAL A 389 5.23 13.89 19.85
C VAL A 389 3.82 14.43 20.06
N ILE A 390 3.68 15.49 20.84
CA ILE A 390 2.41 16.22 20.90
C ILE A 390 2.23 16.85 19.52
N GLU A 391 1.25 16.36 18.76
CA GLU A 391 0.97 16.93 17.44
C GLU A 391 0.65 18.43 17.57
N PRO A 392 0.97 19.23 16.53
CA PRO A 392 0.55 20.62 16.50
C PRO A 392 -0.96 20.75 16.76
N THR A 393 -1.35 21.85 17.38
CA THR A 393 -2.76 22.14 17.66
C THR A 393 -3.49 22.68 16.43
N ASP A 394 -2.79 23.41 15.56
CA ASP A 394 -3.37 23.92 14.30
C ASP A 394 -3.48 22.81 13.23
N LYS A 395 -4.56 22.85 12.43
CA LYS A 395 -4.83 21.81 11.44
C LYS A 395 -3.83 21.81 10.28
N ALA A 396 -3.45 22.96 9.74
CA ALA A 396 -2.46 23.01 8.66
C ALA A 396 -1.07 22.63 9.19
N ALA A 397 -0.76 23.01 10.43
CA ALA A 397 0.45 22.57 11.11
C ALA A 397 0.50 21.04 11.26
N GLN A 398 -0.61 20.39 11.65
CA GLN A 398 -0.71 18.92 11.68
C GLN A 398 -0.44 18.30 10.31
N GLU A 399 -1.06 18.82 9.24
CA GLU A 399 -0.87 18.32 7.87
C GLU A 399 0.60 18.39 7.43
N LEU A 400 1.28 19.52 7.66
CA LEU A 400 2.70 19.65 7.32
C LEU A 400 3.60 18.80 8.23
N PHE A 401 3.30 18.68 9.52
CA PHE A 401 4.07 17.87 10.46
C PHE A 401 4.01 16.37 10.08
N GLN A 402 2.84 15.88 9.64
CA GLN A 402 2.67 14.54 9.09
C GLN A 402 3.56 14.31 7.85
N ILE A 403 3.68 15.30 6.97
CA ILE A 403 4.61 15.26 5.82
C ILE A 403 6.06 15.16 6.30
N TRP A 404 6.46 15.97 7.29
CA TRP A 404 7.83 15.99 7.85
C TRP A 404 8.22 14.66 8.50
N ASN A 405 7.28 14.00 9.20
CA ASN A 405 7.52 12.70 9.83
C ASN A 405 7.92 11.61 8.83
N ARG A 406 7.57 11.73 7.54
CA ARG A 406 8.04 10.80 6.49
C ARG A 406 9.55 10.89 6.24
N PHE A 407 10.16 12.03 6.57
CA PHE A 407 11.58 12.31 6.41
C PHE A 407 12.35 12.20 7.73
N ALA A 408 11.65 12.01 8.86
CA ALA A 408 12.25 11.93 10.19
C ALA A 408 13.36 10.87 10.26
N ARG A 409 14.41 11.19 11.01
CA ARG A 409 15.55 10.31 11.30
C ARG A 409 15.11 9.07 12.09
N GLU A 410 16.03 8.15 12.32
CA GLU A 410 15.78 6.94 13.15
C GLU A 410 15.50 7.27 14.62
N ASP A 411 15.82 8.45 15.10
CA ASP A 411 15.45 8.91 16.45
C ASP A 411 14.16 9.74 16.47
N GLY A 412 13.54 9.97 15.30
CA GLY A 412 12.34 10.80 15.15
C GLY A 412 12.63 12.29 14.99
N GLU A 413 13.90 12.72 14.95
CA GLU A 413 14.24 14.10 14.66
C GLU A 413 13.87 14.46 13.20
N ILE A 414 13.35 15.68 13.01
CA ILE A 414 13.01 16.23 11.71
C ILE A 414 14.28 16.83 11.10
N PRO A 415 14.66 16.46 9.86
CA PRO A 415 15.80 17.04 9.18
C PRO A 415 15.70 18.57 9.06
N GLY A 416 16.80 19.27 9.34
CA GLY A 416 16.88 20.73 9.20
C GLY A 416 16.50 21.24 7.79
N GLY A 417 16.74 20.45 6.76
CA GLY A 417 16.33 20.71 5.39
C GLY A 417 14.83 20.95 5.22
N MET A 418 13.99 20.25 6.00
CA MET A 418 12.53 20.49 6.00
C MET A 418 12.18 21.86 6.58
N ILE A 419 12.91 22.29 7.59
CA ILE A 419 12.78 23.62 8.21
C ILE A 419 13.22 24.70 7.22
N GLY A 420 14.29 24.46 6.48
CA GLY A 420 14.76 25.33 5.40
C GLY A 420 13.74 25.51 4.27
N LEU A 421 13.04 24.45 3.87
CA LEU A 421 11.97 24.53 2.87
C LEU A 421 10.75 25.33 3.36
N LEU A 422 10.43 25.26 4.65
CA LEU A 422 9.41 26.13 5.24
C LEU A 422 9.86 27.60 5.22
N ALA A 423 11.14 27.88 5.49
CA ALA A 423 11.69 29.23 5.37
C ALA A 423 11.56 29.76 3.93
N ASP A 424 11.84 28.94 2.91
CA ASP A 424 11.65 29.30 1.50
C ASP A 424 10.18 29.67 1.21
N SER A 425 9.22 28.91 1.77
CA SER A 425 7.78 29.21 1.66
C SER A 425 7.39 30.52 2.34
N ILE A 426 7.97 30.85 3.50
CA ILE A 426 7.74 32.13 4.18
C ILE A 426 8.32 33.29 3.37
N HIS A 427 9.55 33.14 2.84
CA HIS A 427 10.16 34.14 1.96
C HIS A 427 9.28 34.43 0.75
N GLN A 428 8.78 33.40 0.08
CA GLN A 428 7.86 33.54 -1.05
C GLN A 428 6.56 34.23 -0.65
N PHE A 429 5.99 33.87 0.51
CA PHE A 429 4.76 34.49 0.99
C PHE A 429 4.96 35.99 1.24
N ILE A 430 6.08 36.38 1.86
CA ILE A 430 6.46 37.78 2.12
C ILE A 430 6.62 38.54 0.80
N GLU A 431 7.29 37.95 -0.19
CA GLU A 431 7.48 38.55 -1.52
C GLU A 431 6.15 38.86 -2.20
N TYR A 432 5.18 37.95 -2.11
CA TYR A 432 3.84 38.15 -2.68
C TYR A 432 2.94 39.07 -1.86
N ASN A 433 3.25 39.27 -0.57
CA ASN A 433 2.39 39.98 0.36
C ASN A 433 3.17 41.01 1.21
N PRO A 434 3.93 41.94 0.60
CA PRO A 434 4.87 42.80 1.32
C PRO A 434 4.18 43.78 2.29
N THR A 435 2.90 44.11 2.05
CA THR A 435 2.13 45.09 2.82
C THR A 435 1.20 44.46 3.87
N TRP A 436 1.18 43.14 4.00
CA TRP A 436 0.32 42.46 4.97
C TRP A 436 0.79 42.69 6.40
N LYS A 437 -0.14 42.79 7.35
CA LYS A 437 0.16 43.05 8.77
C LYS A 437 1.04 41.97 9.41
N THR A 438 0.98 40.74 8.91
CA THR A 438 1.76 39.60 9.41
C THR A 438 3.18 39.57 8.86
N THR A 439 3.48 40.33 7.79
CA THR A 439 4.77 40.29 7.10
C THR A 439 5.96 40.67 7.99
N PRO A 440 5.92 41.75 8.80
CA PRO A 440 7.00 42.05 9.74
C PRO A 440 7.21 40.94 10.79
N GLN A 441 6.12 40.34 11.30
CA GLN A 441 6.20 39.25 12.27
C GLN A 441 6.84 37.99 11.66
N LEU A 442 6.55 37.70 10.39
CA LEU A 442 7.18 36.60 9.65
C LEU A 442 8.68 36.88 9.40
N GLN A 443 9.06 38.12 9.12
CA GLN A 443 10.47 38.51 8.98
C GLN A 443 11.26 38.31 10.28
N GLU A 444 10.66 38.66 11.42
CA GLU A 444 11.24 38.42 12.74
C GLU A 444 11.25 36.92 13.13
N PHE A 445 10.34 36.13 12.55
CA PHE A 445 10.27 34.69 12.77
C PHE A 445 11.35 33.91 12.01
N LEU A 446 11.72 34.36 10.79
CA LEU A 446 12.67 33.67 9.90
C LEU A 446 13.98 33.21 10.55
N PRO A 447 14.69 34.03 11.36
CA PRO A 447 15.95 33.62 12.01
C PRO A 447 15.83 32.41 12.94
N ARG A 448 14.61 32.02 13.36
CA ARG A 448 14.37 30.85 14.21
C ARG A 448 14.42 29.54 13.42
N LEU A 449 14.29 29.60 12.09
CA LEU A 449 14.26 28.45 11.19
C LEU A 449 15.69 28.02 10.84
N ASP A 450 16.33 27.29 11.75
CA ASP A 450 17.69 26.80 11.56
C ASP A 450 17.72 25.46 10.80
N ALA A 451 18.14 25.52 9.54
CA ALA A 451 18.29 24.34 8.68
C ALA A 451 19.62 23.59 8.87
N ALA A 452 20.56 24.13 9.66
CA ALA A 452 21.89 23.54 9.84
C ALA A 452 21.92 22.38 10.86
N ARG A 453 20.80 22.13 11.54
CA ARG A 453 20.64 21.06 12.54
C ARG A 453 19.34 20.31 12.36
N ASP A 454 19.28 19.10 12.90
CA ASP A 454 18.03 18.39 13.06
C ASP A 454 17.24 18.95 14.26
N TRP A 455 15.91 18.81 14.19
CA TRP A 455 14.96 19.32 15.17
C TRP A 455 14.27 18.17 15.86
N THR A 456 14.07 18.25 17.18
CA THR A 456 13.20 17.27 17.82
C THR A 456 11.77 17.44 17.31
N GLY A 457 10.99 16.36 17.28
CA GLY A 457 9.59 16.45 16.85
C GLY A 457 8.78 17.47 17.66
N GLN A 458 9.05 17.60 18.96
CA GLN A 458 8.39 18.57 19.84
C GLN A 458 8.74 20.02 19.46
N GLU A 459 10.02 20.33 19.26
CA GLU A 459 10.44 21.67 18.82
C GLU A 459 9.82 22.01 17.46
N ALA A 460 9.79 21.06 16.53
CA ALA A 460 9.17 21.23 15.22
C ALA A 460 7.65 21.47 15.31
N ALA A 461 6.94 20.74 16.18
CA ALA A 461 5.51 20.94 16.38
C ALA A 461 5.19 22.30 16.99
N GLU A 462 5.92 22.71 18.03
CA GLU A 462 5.77 24.02 18.67
C GLU A 462 6.09 25.17 17.71
N LEU A 463 7.11 24.99 16.86
CA LEU A 463 7.49 25.96 15.84
C LEU A 463 6.36 26.16 14.81
N LEU A 464 5.73 25.07 14.36
CA LEU A 464 4.61 25.13 13.42
C LEU A 464 3.38 25.80 14.03
N ASP A 465 3.03 25.49 15.28
CA ASP A 465 1.91 26.14 15.98
C ASP A 465 2.14 27.65 16.15
N GLN A 466 3.37 28.06 16.49
CA GLN A 466 3.71 29.47 16.60
C GLN A 466 3.64 30.19 15.25
N LEU A 467 4.06 29.52 14.17
CA LEU A 467 3.93 30.08 12.82
C LEU A 467 2.46 30.17 12.40
N ALA A 468 1.66 29.13 12.66
CA ALA A 468 0.24 29.12 12.34
C ALA A 468 -0.52 30.25 13.05
N ALA A 469 -0.16 30.53 14.30
CA ALA A 469 -0.71 31.65 15.07
C ALA A 469 -0.40 33.04 14.45
N ILE A 470 0.72 33.16 13.72
CA ILE A 470 1.07 34.37 12.96
C ILE A 470 0.34 34.38 11.61
N GLN A 471 0.55 33.34 10.80
CA GLN A 471 0.00 33.19 9.46
C GLN A 471 0.10 31.73 8.99
N GLU A 472 -1.05 31.13 8.71
CA GLU A 472 -1.17 29.73 8.25
C GLU A 472 -0.74 29.52 6.78
N SER A 473 -0.79 30.57 5.96
CA SER A 473 -0.59 30.45 4.50
C SER A 473 0.77 29.86 4.07
N PRO A 474 1.93 30.25 4.66
CA PRO A 474 3.22 29.60 4.37
C PRO A 474 3.25 28.10 4.68
N ILE A 475 2.55 27.65 5.74
CA ILE A 475 2.46 26.22 6.08
C ILE A 475 1.71 25.47 5.00
N LYS A 476 0.58 26.02 4.55
CA LYS A 476 -0.20 25.47 3.42
C LYS A 476 0.61 25.45 2.12
N MET A 477 1.36 26.50 1.84
CA MET A 477 2.25 26.55 0.67
C MET A 477 3.30 25.44 0.72
N ALA A 478 4.00 25.29 1.86
CA ALA A 478 5.00 24.23 2.04
C ALA A 478 4.39 22.83 1.88
N SER A 479 3.21 22.58 2.48
CA SER A 479 2.52 21.29 2.35
C SER A 479 2.12 21.00 0.90
N SER A 480 1.54 21.97 0.20
CA SER A 480 1.14 21.83 -1.20
C SER A 480 2.32 21.63 -2.13
N GLU A 481 3.45 22.28 -1.86
CA GLU A 481 4.68 22.10 -2.64
C GLU A 481 5.20 20.67 -2.49
N GLU A 482 5.31 20.16 -1.25
CA GLU A 482 5.71 18.78 -0.97
C GLU A 482 4.83 17.72 -1.62
N GLU A 483 3.52 17.96 -1.67
CA GLU A 483 2.59 17.05 -2.35
C GLU A 483 2.70 17.11 -3.87
N SER A 484 2.86 18.31 -4.43
CA SER A 484 2.98 18.51 -5.89
C SER A 484 4.28 17.95 -6.46
N GLU A 485 5.38 18.07 -5.70
CA GLU A 485 6.71 17.58 -6.11
C GLU A 485 6.90 16.08 -5.89
N ARG A 486 5.90 15.38 -5.33
CA ARG A 486 6.00 13.93 -5.11
C ARG A 486 5.98 13.18 -6.44
N MET A 487 7.00 12.35 -6.66
CA MET A 487 7.09 11.49 -7.84
C MET A 487 5.96 10.46 -7.86
N ARG A 488 5.24 10.39 -8.98
CA ARG A 488 4.14 9.44 -9.19
C ARG A 488 4.57 8.33 -10.14
N GLY A 489 4.27 7.09 -9.77
CA GLY A 489 4.52 5.91 -10.60
C GLY A 489 3.44 5.67 -11.64
N GLY A 490 3.77 4.91 -12.69
CA GLY A 490 2.82 4.40 -13.67
C GLY A 490 2.08 3.16 -13.21
N MET A 491 1.12 2.73 -14.03
CA MET A 491 0.42 1.47 -13.90
C MET A 491 0.64 0.61 -15.15
N PRO A 492 0.53 -0.73 -15.08
CA PRO A 492 0.60 -1.56 -16.28
C PRO A 492 -0.46 -1.16 -17.32
N LEU A 493 -0.08 -1.05 -18.60
CA LEU A 493 -1.00 -0.68 -19.68
C LEU A 493 -2.07 -1.77 -19.90
N PRO A 494 -3.38 -1.47 -19.72
CA PRO A 494 -4.45 -2.42 -19.97
C PRO A 494 -4.54 -2.83 -21.44
N GLY A 495 -4.95 -4.07 -21.70
CA GLY A 495 -5.15 -4.58 -23.06
C GLY A 495 -6.10 -3.72 -23.91
N SER A 496 -7.14 -3.14 -23.30
CA SER A 496 -8.11 -2.26 -23.97
C SER A 496 -7.49 -0.95 -24.50
N LEU A 497 -6.38 -0.49 -23.92
CA LEU A 497 -5.70 0.74 -24.31
C LEU A 497 -4.47 0.49 -25.20
N GLN A 498 -4.14 -0.77 -25.51
CA GLN A 498 -3.04 -1.08 -26.42
C GLN A 498 -3.29 -0.53 -27.83
N GLN A 499 -4.56 -0.48 -28.26
CA GLN A 499 -5.00 0.00 -29.57
C GLN A 499 -5.38 1.49 -29.58
N ALA A 500 -5.09 2.24 -28.51
CA ALA A 500 -5.25 3.69 -28.54
C ALA A 500 -4.41 4.31 -29.67
N THR A 501 -4.78 5.51 -30.10
CA THR A 501 -4.12 6.21 -31.21
C THR A 501 -2.79 6.82 -30.77
N TRP A 502 -1.79 5.96 -30.54
CA TRP A 502 -0.45 6.38 -30.09
C TRP A 502 0.30 7.15 -31.17
N GLY A 503 0.93 8.25 -30.76
CA GLY A 503 1.85 8.99 -31.61
C GLY A 503 3.21 8.31 -31.76
N VAL A 504 4.12 8.99 -32.44
CA VAL A 504 5.50 8.51 -32.64
C VAL A 504 6.21 8.41 -31.29
N ALA A 505 6.89 7.30 -31.05
CA ALA A 505 7.72 7.14 -29.86
C ALA A 505 8.90 8.11 -29.90
N ALA A 506 9.11 8.82 -28.79
CA ALA A 506 10.38 9.49 -28.54
C ALA A 506 11.51 8.46 -28.43
N ASP A 507 12.77 8.90 -28.54
CA ASP A 507 13.95 8.02 -28.47
C ASP A 507 14.03 7.21 -27.17
N CYS A 508 13.46 7.74 -26.08
CA CYS A 508 13.37 7.08 -24.79
C CYS A 508 12.26 6.01 -24.71
N GLY A 509 11.39 5.93 -25.72
CA GLY A 509 10.23 5.07 -25.77
C GLY A 509 8.94 5.65 -25.18
N LEU A 510 8.94 6.92 -24.74
CA LEU A 510 7.68 7.57 -24.36
C LEU A 510 6.79 7.83 -25.57
N GLN A 511 5.50 7.55 -25.41
CA GLN A 511 4.46 7.81 -26.40
C GLN A 511 3.24 8.44 -25.75
N LEU A 512 2.57 9.31 -26.50
CA LEU A 512 1.33 9.95 -26.09
C LEU A 512 0.18 9.49 -27.00
N ALA A 513 -1.00 9.29 -26.42
CA ALA A 513 -2.25 9.17 -27.13
C ALA A 513 -3.27 10.13 -26.51
N TRP A 514 -3.93 10.93 -27.33
CA TRP A 514 -5.07 11.75 -26.93
C TRP A 514 -6.34 11.01 -27.32
N GLN A 515 -6.94 10.37 -26.33
CA GLN A 515 -8.00 9.39 -26.54
C GLN A 515 -9.37 10.04 -26.33
N LEU A 516 -10.28 9.82 -27.27
CA LEU A 516 -11.69 10.19 -27.14
C LEU A 516 -12.46 9.10 -26.39
N ASP A 517 -13.42 9.52 -25.54
CA ASP A 517 -14.22 8.62 -24.71
C ASP A 517 -15.74 8.89 -24.87
N PRO A 518 -16.53 7.91 -25.34
CA PRO A 518 -16.10 6.60 -25.85
C PRO A 518 -15.37 6.73 -27.19
N GLN A 519 -14.46 5.80 -27.48
CA GLN A 519 -13.81 5.75 -28.80
C GLN A 519 -14.78 5.18 -29.84
N LEU A 520 -15.32 6.04 -30.69
CA LEU A 520 -16.25 5.67 -31.75
C LEU A 520 -15.70 6.02 -33.13
N SER A 521 -16.12 5.26 -34.14
CA SER A 521 -15.87 5.57 -35.56
C SER A 521 -16.72 6.72 -36.07
N ALA A 522 -17.76 7.11 -35.34
CA ALA A 522 -18.65 8.20 -35.69
C ALA A 522 -19.25 8.87 -34.45
N TYR A 523 -19.51 10.17 -34.55
CA TYR A 523 -20.19 10.95 -33.53
C TYR A 523 -21.27 11.83 -34.16
N ALA A 524 -22.40 11.97 -33.45
CA ALA A 524 -23.47 12.85 -33.89
C ALA A 524 -23.05 14.33 -33.81
N GLN A 525 -23.46 15.12 -34.81
CA GLN A 525 -23.28 16.57 -34.79
C GLN A 525 -23.97 17.19 -33.56
N GLY A 526 -23.31 18.16 -32.93
CA GLY A 526 -23.76 18.83 -31.71
C GLY A 526 -23.33 18.13 -30.41
N THR A 527 -22.61 17.01 -30.49
CA THR A 527 -22.12 16.29 -29.29
C THR A 527 -20.84 16.89 -28.73
N SER A 528 -20.70 16.82 -27.41
CA SER A 528 -19.45 17.10 -26.68
C SER A 528 -18.83 15.76 -26.25
N VAL A 529 -17.73 15.40 -26.88
CA VAL A 529 -17.00 14.14 -26.64
C VAL A 529 -15.95 14.37 -25.56
N ARG A 530 -15.83 13.45 -24.60
CA ARG A 530 -14.77 13.56 -23.59
C ARG A 530 -13.43 13.16 -24.19
N SER A 531 -12.36 13.60 -23.55
CA SER A 531 -11.04 13.12 -23.88
C SER A 531 -10.15 12.98 -22.65
N HIS A 532 -9.14 12.14 -22.77
CA HIS A 532 -8.09 11.95 -21.77
C HIS A 532 -6.76 11.70 -22.49
N ILE A 533 -5.66 12.04 -21.83
CA ILE A 533 -4.31 11.88 -22.38
C ILE A 533 -3.69 10.65 -21.73
N LEU A 534 -3.22 9.73 -22.56
CA LEU A 534 -2.48 8.56 -22.13
C LEU A 534 -1.01 8.78 -22.47
N ILE A 535 -0.11 8.53 -21.52
CA ILE A 535 1.33 8.51 -21.76
C ILE A 535 1.83 7.14 -21.36
N ARG A 536 2.50 6.44 -22.27
CA ARG A 536 3.10 5.13 -22.00
C ARG A 536 4.60 5.13 -22.20
N ASN A 537 5.27 4.19 -21.57
CA ASN A 537 6.66 3.87 -21.84
C ASN A 537 6.75 2.53 -22.59
N SER A 538 6.98 2.58 -23.90
CA SER A 538 7.25 1.41 -24.75
C SER A 538 8.74 1.12 -24.92
N GLY A 539 9.61 1.86 -24.23
CA GLY A 539 11.06 1.71 -24.26
C GLY A 539 11.56 0.58 -23.35
N THR A 540 12.87 0.55 -23.14
CA THR A 540 13.53 -0.48 -22.31
C THR A 540 14.09 0.06 -21.00
N LYS A 541 14.05 1.37 -20.78
CA LYS A 541 14.53 2.04 -19.56
C LYS A 541 13.38 2.73 -18.85
N THR A 542 13.49 2.89 -17.54
CA THR A 542 12.60 3.75 -16.77
C THR A 542 12.81 5.19 -17.19
N VAL A 543 11.71 5.91 -17.42
CA VAL A 543 11.73 7.31 -17.84
C VAL A 543 11.04 8.18 -16.80
N VAL A 544 11.64 9.32 -16.47
CA VAL A 544 11.03 10.37 -15.65
C VAL A 544 10.75 11.61 -16.49
N PHE A 545 9.64 12.26 -16.21
CA PHE A 545 9.22 13.49 -16.87
C PHE A 545 8.31 14.29 -15.94
N ARG A 546 7.96 15.51 -16.34
CA ARG A 546 6.99 16.32 -15.59
C ARG A 546 5.95 16.88 -16.52
N SER A 547 4.73 17.00 -16.05
CA SER A 547 3.70 17.72 -16.80
C SER A 547 2.59 18.18 -15.88
N ASP A 548 1.73 19.04 -16.39
CA ASP A 548 0.51 19.40 -15.70
C ASP A 548 -0.40 18.17 -15.59
N ASN A 549 -1.11 18.04 -14.48
CA ASN A 549 -2.08 16.97 -14.30
C ASN A 549 -3.36 17.18 -15.12
N TRP A 550 -3.51 18.35 -15.74
CA TRP A 550 -4.63 18.75 -16.56
C TRP A 550 -4.15 19.62 -17.72
N HIS A 551 -4.55 19.25 -18.94
CA HIS A 551 -4.19 19.99 -20.15
C HIS A 551 -5.42 20.49 -20.89
N GLN A 552 -5.25 21.65 -21.50
CA GLN A 552 -6.13 22.17 -22.53
C GLN A 552 -5.32 22.32 -23.81
N GLY A 553 -5.80 21.72 -24.90
CA GLY A 553 -5.18 21.88 -26.21
C GLY A 553 -6.00 22.79 -27.13
N ALA A 554 -5.32 23.58 -27.95
CA ALA A 554 -5.88 24.23 -29.12
C ALA A 554 -5.80 23.28 -30.32
N HIS A 555 -6.76 22.35 -30.39
CA HIS A 555 -6.77 21.31 -31.41
C HIS A 555 -7.10 21.87 -32.80
N SER A 556 -6.59 21.22 -33.84
CA SER A 556 -6.96 21.48 -35.24
C SER A 556 -7.53 20.23 -35.89
N ALA A 557 -8.22 20.37 -37.01
CA ALA A 557 -8.77 19.24 -37.74
C ALA A 557 -8.76 19.48 -39.25
N SER A 558 -8.78 18.39 -40.02
CA SER A 558 -8.94 18.38 -41.46
C SER A 558 -10.04 17.40 -41.88
N ASP A 559 -10.60 17.57 -43.08
CA ASP A 559 -11.56 16.62 -43.65
C ASP A 559 -10.85 15.39 -44.27
N GLY A 560 -11.63 14.48 -44.84
CA GLY A 560 -11.12 13.27 -45.50
C GLY A 560 -10.21 13.53 -46.69
N ASP A 561 -10.30 14.71 -47.31
CA ASP A 561 -9.45 15.14 -48.44
C ASP A 561 -8.24 15.96 -47.97
N GLY A 562 -8.11 16.21 -46.65
CA GLY A 562 -7.03 16.98 -46.04
C GLY A 562 -7.27 18.49 -46.00
N THR A 563 -8.47 18.97 -46.32
CA THR A 563 -8.83 20.39 -46.22
C THR A 563 -9.01 20.76 -44.75
N ALA A 564 -8.38 21.86 -44.30
CA ALA A 564 -8.50 22.31 -42.91
C ALA A 564 -9.95 22.66 -42.56
N LEU A 565 -10.43 22.16 -41.42
CA LEU A 565 -11.72 22.50 -40.83
C LEU A 565 -11.56 23.66 -39.85
N GLN A 566 -12.58 24.50 -39.76
CA GLN A 566 -12.59 25.60 -38.79
C GLN A 566 -12.70 25.03 -37.37
N SER A 567 -11.86 25.54 -36.46
CA SER A 567 -11.83 25.14 -35.05
C SER A 567 -11.93 26.35 -34.14
N THR A 568 -12.80 26.29 -33.13
CA THR A 568 -12.97 27.35 -32.13
C THR A 568 -12.56 26.86 -30.75
N SER A 569 -11.51 27.45 -30.19
CA SER A 569 -11.03 27.12 -28.83
C SER A 569 -11.80 27.90 -27.75
N THR A 570 -11.98 27.26 -26.61
CA THR A 570 -12.62 27.80 -25.40
C THR A 570 -11.63 27.74 -24.26
N SER A 571 -11.24 28.88 -23.70
CA SER A 571 -10.30 28.94 -22.57
C SER A 571 -10.99 28.63 -21.25
N TRP A 572 -10.41 27.71 -20.48
CA TRP A 572 -10.87 27.36 -19.14
C TRP A 572 -9.85 27.80 -18.10
N THR A 573 -10.31 28.52 -17.08
CA THR A 573 -9.50 28.84 -15.91
C THR A 573 -9.53 27.69 -14.91
N THR A 574 -8.61 26.74 -15.09
CA THR A 574 -8.27 25.75 -14.06
C THR A 574 -6.83 26.03 -13.61
N MET A 575 -6.51 25.83 -12.33
CA MET A 575 -5.13 25.83 -11.86
C MET A 575 -4.62 24.38 -11.92
N PRO A 576 -3.94 23.95 -13.00
CA PRO A 576 -3.34 22.63 -13.02
C PRO A 576 -2.26 22.53 -11.94
N GLN A 577 -2.03 21.30 -11.45
CA GLN A 577 -0.86 21.01 -10.63
C GLN A 577 0.22 20.45 -11.52
N PHE A 578 1.42 20.98 -11.38
CA PHE A 578 2.61 20.49 -12.07
C PHE A 578 3.18 19.30 -11.30
N VAL A 579 3.32 18.14 -11.95
CA VAL A 579 3.57 16.86 -11.29
C VAL A 579 4.72 16.09 -11.96
N PRO A 580 5.66 15.54 -11.18
CA PRO A 580 6.66 14.60 -11.68
C PRO A 580 6.15 13.16 -11.75
N TRP A 581 6.50 12.48 -12.84
CA TRP A 581 6.10 11.12 -13.15
C TRP A 581 7.33 10.23 -13.40
N ARG A 582 7.18 8.94 -13.07
CA ARG A 582 8.12 7.87 -13.36
C ARG A 582 7.38 6.71 -13.98
N LEU A 583 7.76 6.32 -15.19
CA LEU A 583 7.19 5.17 -15.89
C LEU A 583 8.27 4.12 -16.16
N ASN A 584 8.08 2.93 -15.62
CA ASN A 584 8.87 1.76 -16.00
C ASN A 584 8.43 1.26 -17.40
N PRO A 585 9.26 0.45 -18.08
CA PRO A 585 8.86 -0.21 -19.32
C PRO A 585 7.51 -0.95 -19.20
N GLY A 586 6.59 -0.69 -20.11
CA GLY A 586 5.24 -1.28 -20.11
C GLY A 586 4.20 -0.57 -19.23
N GLU A 587 4.60 0.46 -18.48
CA GLU A 587 3.68 1.27 -17.69
C GLU A 587 3.10 2.45 -18.50
N TYR A 588 1.96 2.94 -18.04
CA TYR A 588 1.29 4.14 -18.53
C TYR A 588 0.75 5.00 -17.38
N VAL A 589 0.42 6.24 -17.72
CA VAL A 589 -0.33 7.18 -16.88
C VAL A 589 -1.43 7.84 -17.71
N GLU A 590 -2.51 8.23 -17.04
CA GLU A 590 -3.59 9.03 -17.61
C GLU A 590 -3.56 10.44 -17.01
N LEU A 591 -3.61 11.46 -17.87
CA LEU A 591 -3.76 12.87 -17.52
C LEU A 591 -5.13 13.38 -17.99
N TYR A 592 -5.67 14.36 -17.28
CA TYR A 592 -6.97 14.92 -17.64
C TYR A 592 -6.85 15.92 -18.79
N ALA A 593 -7.87 15.93 -19.64
CA ALA A 593 -7.96 16.84 -20.79
C ALA A 593 -9.36 17.45 -20.90
N THR A 594 -9.46 18.57 -21.62
CA THR A 594 -10.75 19.10 -22.08
C THR A 594 -11.36 18.22 -23.18
N GLY A 595 -12.69 18.13 -23.24
CA GLY A 595 -13.40 17.45 -24.32
C GLY A 595 -13.34 18.19 -25.66
N ILE A 596 -13.88 17.55 -26.70
CA ILE A 596 -13.96 18.06 -28.07
C ILE A 596 -15.42 18.13 -28.49
N GLY A 597 -15.83 19.29 -28.98
CA GLY A 597 -17.17 19.53 -29.51
C GLY A 597 -17.20 19.31 -31.01
N ILE A 598 -18.28 18.71 -31.51
CA ILE A 598 -18.44 18.38 -32.94
C ILE A 598 -19.58 19.21 -33.52
N GLY A 599 -19.29 20.00 -34.55
CA GLY A 599 -20.21 20.93 -35.18
C GLY A 599 -20.04 22.37 -34.70
N GLN A 600 -21.01 23.22 -35.04
CA GLN A 600 -20.98 24.62 -34.63
C GLN A 600 -21.05 24.75 -33.12
N ARG A 601 -20.21 25.62 -32.57
CA ARG A 601 -20.22 25.94 -31.15
C ARG A 601 -21.58 26.53 -30.76
N PRO A 602 -22.27 25.98 -29.74
CA PRO A 602 -23.54 26.54 -29.29
C PRO A 602 -23.33 27.90 -28.61
N GLU A 603 -24.30 28.81 -28.76
CA GLU A 603 -24.30 30.13 -28.10
C GLU A 603 -24.27 30.00 -26.57
N VAL A 604 -24.97 29.00 -26.04
CA VAL A 604 -24.98 28.65 -24.62
C VAL A 604 -24.21 27.35 -24.43
N SER A 605 -23.10 27.40 -23.70
CA SER A 605 -22.32 26.21 -23.38
C SER A 605 -23.12 25.26 -22.47
N ASP A 606 -23.21 23.98 -22.84
CA ASP A 606 -23.80 22.97 -21.98
C ASP A 606 -22.79 22.54 -20.91
N TRP A 607 -22.86 23.18 -19.74
CA TRP A 607 -21.99 22.95 -18.60
C TRP A 607 -22.12 21.55 -17.98
N GLN A 608 -23.05 20.70 -18.45
CA GLN A 608 -23.42 19.46 -17.79
C GLN A 608 -22.79 18.19 -18.39
N ASN A 609 -22.19 18.25 -19.59
CA ASN A 609 -21.66 17.07 -20.29
C ASN A 609 -20.13 16.93 -20.24
N ALA A 610 -19.39 17.85 -20.86
CA ALA A 610 -17.93 17.87 -20.85
C ALA A 610 -17.45 19.31 -20.96
N ARG A 611 -16.37 19.67 -20.25
CA ARG A 611 -15.69 20.96 -20.48
C ARG A 611 -15.00 20.88 -21.83
N VAL A 612 -15.64 21.43 -22.87
CA VAL A 612 -15.10 21.40 -24.24
C VAL A 612 -14.03 22.47 -24.39
N GLY A 613 -12.82 22.05 -24.76
CA GLY A 613 -11.68 22.94 -25.01
C GLY A 613 -11.64 23.44 -26.44
N THR A 614 -12.06 22.61 -27.40
CA THR A 614 -12.11 22.96 -28.83
C THR A 614 -13.37 22.42 -29.49
N TRP A 615 -14.02 23.25 -30.29
CA TRP A 615 -15.11 22.88 -31.19
C TRP A 615 -14.58 22.75 -32.61
N ILE A 616 -14.87 21.62 -33.26
CA ILE A 616 -14.52 21.36 -34.67
C ILE A 616 -15.78 21.57 -35.52
N GLU A 617 -15.78 22.59 -36.36
CA GLU A 617 -16.91 22.94 -37.22
C GLU A 617 -16.98 22.00 -38.44
N ALA A 618 -17.62 20.85 -38.23
CA ALA A 618 -17.85 19.84 -39.26
C ALA A 618 -19.36 19.60 -39.48
N THR A 619 -19.73 19.28 -40.72
CA THR A 619 -21.11 19.00 -41.13
C THR A 619 -21.38 17.50 -41.20
N VAL A 620 -22.66 17.12 -41.20
CA VAL A 620 -23.07 15.71 -41.35
C VAL A 620 -22.45 15.10 -42.60
N GLY A 621 -21.84 13.92 -42.44
CA GLY A 621 -21.19 13.17 -43.50
C GLY A 621 -19.69 13.45 -43.65
N THR A 622 -19.16 14.51 -43.03
CA THR A 622 -17.72 14.82 -43.04
C THR A 622 -16.93 13.74 -42.30
N GLU A 623 -15.89 13.23 -42.94
CA GLU A 623 -14.81 12.47 -42.27
C GLU A 623 -13.85 13.47 -41.63
N VAL A 624 -13.64 13.38 -40.33
CA VAL A 624 -12.80 14.31 -39.56
C VAL A 624 -11.51 13.62 -39.15
N ASN A 625 -10.38 14.23 -39.50
CA ASN A 625 -9.05 13.91 -39.00
C ASN A 625 -8.69 14.96 -37.94
N LEU A 626 -8.68 14.56 -36.67
CA LEU A 626 -8.36 15.42 -35.54
C LEU A 626 -6.86 15.38 -35.23
N HIS A 627 -6.23 16.55 -35.23
CA HIS A 627 -4.84 16.77 -34.86
C HIS A 627 -4.78 17.46 -33.48
N THR A 628 -4.35 16.73 -32.46
CA THR A 628 -4.25 17.31 -31.11
C THR A 628 -2.98 18.13 -30.93
N GLU A 629 -2.97 19.05 -29.97
CA GLU A 629 -1.79 19.86 -29.70
C GLU A 629 -0.69 19.01 -29.05
N PRO A 630 0.60 19.23 -29.39
CA PRO A 630 1.70 18.61 -28.69
C PRO A 630 1.72 18.99 -27.21
N ILE A 631 2.07 18.06 -26.33
CA ILE A 631 2.14 18.32 -24.89
C ILE A 631 3.60 18.31 -24.45
N PRO A 632 4.10 19.41 -23.84
CA PRO A 632 5.44 19.42 -23.28
C PRO A 632 5.48 18.60 -21.98
N MET A 633 6.54 17.83 -21.85
CA MET A 633 6.81 16.93 -20.73
C MET A 633 7.95 17.46 -19.86
N ASN A 634 8.03 18.78 -19.77
CA ASN A 634 9.07 19.54 -19.07
C ASN A 634 8.47 20.78 -18.37
N ASP A 635 9.35 21.62 -17.81
CA ASP A 635 8.97 22.82 -17.06
C ASP A 635 8.41 23.97 -17.95
N ALA A 636 8.30 23.79 -19.28
CA ALA A 636 7.82 24.84 -20.19
C ALA A 636 6.38 25.31 -19.91
N ASN A 637 5.55 24.46 -19.29
CA ASN A 637 4.18 24.83 -18.90
C ASN A 637 4.11 25.69 -17.62
N ARG A 638 5.22 25.88 -16.89
CA ARG A 638 5.23 26.59 -15.60
C ARG A 638 5.40 28.10 -15.79
N LEU A 639 4.30 28.83 -15.86
CA LEU A 639 4.29 30.31 -15.76
C LEU A 639 4.18 30.77 -14.28
N PRO A 640 4.87 31.85 -13.83
CA PRO A 640 6.07 32.50 -14.31
C PRO A 640 7.21 32.22 -13.32
N ARG A 641 7.77 31.01 -13.36
CA ARG A 641 9.03 30.71 -12.67
C ARG A 641 9.76 29.82 -13.65
N GLN A 642 10.62 30.43 -14.46
CA GLN A 642 11.57 29.70 -15.30
C GLN A 642 12.77 29.35 -14.41
N PRO A 643 12.86 28.14 -13.81
CA PRO A 643 14.16 27.50 -13.76
C PRO A 643 14.60 27.23 -15.20
N ASP A 644 15.90 27.21 -15.41
CA ASP A 644 16.55 26.92 -16.69
C ASP A 644 15.92 25.66 -17.33
N PRO A 645 15.21 25.77 -18.47
CA PRO A 645 14.51 24.64 -19.09
C PRO A 645 15.45 23.46 -19.33
N GLU A 646 16.74 23.72 -19.56
CA GLU A 646 17.75 22.70 -19.87
C GLU A 646 18.16 21.81 -18.67
N ASN A 647 17.56 21.97 -17.49
CA ASN A 647 18.12 21.35 -16.26
C ASN A 647 17.11 20.98 -15.16
N TRP A 648 15.85 20.66 -15.51
CA TRP A 648 14.81 20.36 -14.51
C TRP A 648 15.17 19.16 -13.61
N TRP A 649 15.76 18.11 -14.18
CA TRP A 649 16.02 16.86 -13.46
C TRP A 649 17.10 17.02 -12.38
N PRO A 650 18.30 17.58 -12.66
CA PRO A 650 19.28 17.86 -11.59
C PRO A 650 18.76 18.83 -10.53
N THR A 651 17.92 19.79 -10.91
CA THR A 651 17.27 20.73 -9.98
C THR A 651 16.31 19.99 -9.04
N TYR A 652 15.48 19.09 -9.58
CA TYR A 652 14.59 18.25 -8.80
C TYR A 652 15.36 17.36 -7.82
N VAL A 653 16.36 16.64 -8.29
CA VAL A 653 17.18 15.74 -7.45
C VAL A 653 17.83 16.53 -6.31
N ARG A 654 18.36 17.73 -6.58
CA ARG A 654 18.92 18.61 -5.54
C ARG A 654 17.88 19.01 -4.51
N SER A 655 16.68 19.39 -4.94
CA SER A 655 15.55 19.68 -4.04
C SER A 655 15.23 18.47 -3.15
N ARG A 656 15.18 17.25 -3.71
CA ARG A 656 14.92 16.03 -2.93
C ARG A 656 16.03 15.74 -1.92
N VAL A 657 17.30 15.92 -2.29
CA VAL A 657 18.43 15.75 -1.36
C VAL A 657 18.39 16.80 -0.24
N LYS A 658 18.02 18.06 -0.54
CA LYS A 658 17.92 19.16 0.44
C LYS A 658 17.05 18.79 1.64
N ARG A 659 15.97 18.01 1.46
CA ARG A 659 15.07 17.53 2.54
C ARG A 659 15.78 16.69 3.61
N HIS A 660 16.93 16.13 3.29
CA HIS A 660 17.71 15.28 4.20
C HIS A 660 18.93 15.99 4.79
N GLU A 661 19.17 17.26 4.44
CA GLU A 661 20.23 18.05 5.05
C GLU A 661 19.89 18.39 6.53
N PRO A 662 20.89 18.50 7.42
CA PRO A 662 22.29 18.10 7.20
C PRO A 662 22.42 16.59 7.01
N ILE A 663 23.34 16.13 6.15
CA ILE A 663 23.55 14.69 5.94
C ILE A 663 24.19 14.10 7.21
N PRO A 664 23.62 13.01 7.79
CA PRO A 664 24.16 12.38 8.99
C PRO A 664 25.61 11.92 8.80
N LYS A 665 26.38 11.91 9.89
CA LYS A 665 27.76 11.41 9.87
C LYS A 665 27.84 9.88 9.98
N GLU A 666 26.92 9.28 10.73
CA GLU A 666 26.88 7.85 11.00
C GLU A 666 26.47 7.04 9.76
N GLN A 667 27.17 5.94 9.51
CA GLN A 667 26.98 5.15 8.29
C GLN A 667 25.57 4.55 8.19
N ALA A 668 25.00 4.04 9.28
CA ALA A 668 23.64 3.49 9.30
C ALA A 668 22.58 4.54 8.92
N ALA A 669 22.65 5.73 9.53
CA ALA A 669 21.76 6.84 9.21
C ALA A 669 21.92 7.32 7.75
N ARG A 670 23.15 7.33 7.22
CA ARG A 670 23.41 7.64 5.80
C ARG A 670 22.80 6.62 4.86
N GLU A 671 22.87 5.33 5.21
CA GLU A 671 22.26 4.27 4.43
C GLU A 671 20.75 4.45 4.29
N LEU A 672 20.07 4.79 5.38
CA LEU A 672 18.63 5.07 5.35
C LEU A 672 18.30 6.27 4.47
N VAL A 673 19.07 7.36 4.55
CA VAL A 673 18.90 8.55 3.68
C VAL A 673 19.05 8.16 2.21
N LEU A 674 20.11 7.42 1.85
CA LEU A 674 20.34 6.99 0.48
C LEU A 674 19.21 6.08 -0.02
N TYR A 675 18.76 5.13 0.81
CA TYR A 675 17.66 4.23 0.47
C TYR A 675 16.37 5.00 0.19
N ARG A 676 16.00 5.93 1.07
CA ARG A 676 14.79 6.76 0.90
C ARG A 676 14.85 7.59 -0.37
N LEU A 677 15.97 8.26 -0.63
CA LEU A 677 16.20 9.02 -1.86
C LEU A 677 16.10 8.13 -3.10
N ALA A 678 16.70 6.94 -3.07
CA ALA A 678 16.66 6.00 -4.18
C ALA A 678 15.24 5.50 -4.47
N MET A 679 14.48 5.14 -3.43
CA MET A 679 13.08 4.70 -3.58
C MET A 679 12.19 5.83 -4.11
N ASP A 680 12.36 7.03 -3.58
CA ASP A 680 11.58 8.21 -3.97
C ASP A 680 11.84 8.63 -5.41
N LEU A 681 13.12 8.76 -5.80
CA LEU A 681 13.53 9.21 -7.14
C LEU A 681 13.39 8.10 -8.19
N PHE A 682 13.75 6.86 -7.86
CA PHE A 682 13.94 5.79 -8.84
C PHE A 682 13.05 4.57 -8.62
N GLY A 683 12.56 4.37 -7.39
CA GLY A 683 11.75 3.21 -7.03
C GLY A 683 12.55 1.91 -6.94
N THR A 684 13.87 2.01 -7.08
CA THR A 684 14.81 0.90 -7.04
C THR A 684 16.09 1.38 -6.36
N PRO A 685 16.84 0.48 -5.69
CA PRO A 685 18.10 0.87 -5.06
C PRO A 685 19.12 1.32 -6.10
N VAL A 686 19.98 2.28 -5.74
CA VAL A 686 21.09 2.69 -6.61
C VAL A 686 22.20 1.65 -6.65
N SER A 687 23.08 1.77 -7.64
CA SER A 687 24.23 0.88 -7.83
C SER A 687 25.27 1.01 -6.72
N GLN A 688 26.06 -0.07 -6.54
CA GLN A 688 27.04 -0.19 -5.46
C GLN A 688 28.11 0.92 -5.49
N ASP A 689 28.51 1.38 -6.67
CA ASP A 689 29.46 2.47 -6.87
C ASP A 689 28.96 3.80 -6.29
N ILE A 690 27.69 4.16 -6.49
CA ILE A 690 27.10 5.37 -5.89
C ILE A 690 27.08 5.23 -4.36
N ARG A 691 26.73 4.04 -3.86
CA ARG A 691 26.67 3.76 -2.43
C ARG A 691 28.05 3.89 -1.77
N GLU A 692 29.08 3.28 -2.34
CA GLU A 692 30.46 3.37 -1.85
C GLU A 692 31.01 4.80 -1.94
N ALA A 693 30.76 5.50 -3.05
CA ALA A 693 31.19 6.89 -3.25
C ALA A 693 30.48 7.85 -2.29
N PHE A 694 29.21 7.60 -1.95
CA PHE A 694 28.50 8.38 -0.95
C PHE A 694 29.09 8.12 0.44
N PHE A 695 29.20 6.87 0.87
CA PHE A 695 29.67 6.55 2.23
C PHE A 695 31.11 7.00 2.51
N SER A 696 31.97 7.05 1.49
CA SER A 696 33.33 7.56 1.59
C SER A 696 33.44 9.10 1.52
N ASP A 697 32.39 9.80 1.12
CA ASP A 697 32.38 11.26 1.05
C ASP A 697 32.06 11.85 2.44
N HIS A 698 33.07 12.48 3.05
CA HIS A 698 32.96 13.22 4.31
C HIS A 698 33.18 14.72 4.14
N SER A 699 33.09 15.23 2.90
CA SER A 699 33.26 16.65 2.62
C SER A 699 32.04 17.47 3.04
N ASP A 700 32.22 18.77 3.27
CA ASP A 700 31.12 19.69 3.56
C ASP A 700 30.11 19.79 2.41
N ASN A 701 30.50 19.39 1.19
CA ASN A 701 29.66 19.40 -0.01
C ASN A 701 29.00 18.04 -0.29
N VAL A 702 28.97 17.12 0.68
CA VAL A 702 28.45 15.75 0.52
C VAL A 702 27.04 15.71 -0.10
N ALA A 703 26.14 16.61 0.29
CA ALA A 703 24.79 16.67 -0.25
C ALA A 703 24.78 17.07 -1.73
N GLN A 704 25.59 18.06 -2.11
CA GLN A 704 25.73 18.50 -3.49
C GLN A 704 26.36 17.42 -4.37
N ASN A 705 27.38 16.73 -3.85
CA ASN A 705 28.03 15.60 -4.53
C ASN A 705 27.06 14.44 -4.72
N LEU A 706 26.28 14.09 -3.69
CA LEU A 706 25.23 13.08 -3.77
C LEU A 706 24.19 13.46 -4.83
N ALA A 707 23.66 14.68 -4.80
CA ALA A 707 22.68 15.14 -5.77
C ALA A 707 23.21 15.03 -7.22
N LYS A 708 24.48 15.39 -7.45
CA LYS A 708 25.14 15.26 -8.76
C LYS A 708 25.27 13.80 -9.21
N ARG A 709 25.56 12.88 -8.29
CA ARG A 709 25.66 11.43 -8.59
C ARG A 709 24.29 10.86 -8.94
N LEU A 710 23.28 11.17 -8.14
CA LEU A 710 21.91 10.69 -8.36
C LEU A 710 21.34 11.28 -9.67
N SER A 711 21.64 12.54 -10.01
CA SER A 711 21.13 13.16 -11.23
C SER A 711 21.74 12.59 -12.51
N THR A 712 22.93 11.98 -12.43
CA THR A 712 23.65 11.38 -13.57
C THR A 712 23.59 9.86 -13.56
N TRP A 713 22.75 9.26 -12.72
CA TRP A 713 22.62 7.81 -12.63
C TRP A 713 21.94 7.21 -13.88
N ASN A 714 22.65 6.30 -14.55
CA ASN A 714 22.24 5.73 -15.84
C ASN A 714 21.06 4.75 -15.78
N GLY A 715 20.58 4.42 -14.58
CA GLY A 715 19.43 3.52 -14.37
C GLY A 715 18.09 4.15 -14.74
N ILE A 716 18.05 5.47 -14.93
CA ILE A 716 16.84 6.20 -15.33
C ILE A 716 17.18 7.19 -16.45
N MET A 717 16.18 7.54 -17.26
CA MET A 717 16.30 8.58 -18.26
C MET A 717 15.35 9.71 -17.93
N ALA A 718 15.89 10.92 -17.74
CA ALA A 718 15.06 12.11 -17.68
C ALA A 718 14.68 12.52 -19.11
N PHE A 719 13.39 12.56 -19.39
CA PHE A 719 12.88 13.08 -20.65
C PHE A 719 12.62 14.58 -20.52
N ASP A 720 13.05 15.31 -21.54
CA ASP A 720 12.81 16.73 -21.71
C ASP A 720 12.47 16.96 -23.18
N GLY A 721 11.24 17.33 -23.44
CA GLY A 721 10.73 17.49 -24.79
C GLY A 721 9.21 17.45 -24.84
N THR A 722 8.69 17.35 -26.06
CA THR A 722 7.27 17.42 -26.33
C THR A 722 6.81 16.13 -26.97
N LEU A 723 5.67 15.60 -26.53
CA LEU A 723 5.04 14.41 -27.11
C LEU A 723 3.82 14.80 -27.92
N GLN A 724 3.64 14.13 -29.05
CA GLN A 724 2.52 14.32 -29.96
C GLN A 724 1.65 13.06 -29.98
N SER A 725 0.33 13.22 -30.02
CA SER A 725 -0.61 12.11 -30.22
C SER A 725 -0.63 11.67 -31.69
N GLY A 726 -1.06 10.43 -31.93
CA GLY A 726 -1.57 10.07 -33.24
C GLY A 726 -2.92 10.75 -33.53
N ASP A 727 -3.23 10.91 -34.81
CA ASP A 727 -4.46 11.57 -35.27
C ASP A 727 -5.69 10.67 -35.09
N SER A 728 -6.76 11.22 -34.51
CA SER A 728 -8.02 10.50 -34.37
C SER A 728 -8.92 10.72 -35.57
N ARG A 729 -9.54 9.65 -36.08
CA ARG A 729 -10.45 9.72 -37.23
C ARG A 729 -11.85 9.30 -36.85
N PHE A 730 -12.84 10.08 -37.27
CA PHE A 730 -14.25 9.76 -37.07
C PHE A 730 -15.14 10.45 -38.09
N ARG A 731 -16.32 9.87 -38.34
CA ARG A 731 -17.35 10.46 -39.18
C ARG A 731 -18.36 11.27 -38.39
N VAL A 732 -18.85 12.37 -38.96
CA VAL A 732 -19.95 13.14 -38.37
C VAL A 732 -21.29 12.58 -38.82
N GLU A 733 -22.11 12.17 -37.86
CA GLU A 733 -23.47 11.67 -38.08
C GLU A 733 -24.54 12.75 -37.83
N PRO A 734 -25.78 12.54 -38.32
CA PRO A 734 -26.90 13.43 -37.98
C PRO A 734 -27.03 13.61 -36.46
N PRO A 735 -27.50 14.78 -35.99
CA PRO A 735 -27.79 15.01 -34.58
C PRO A 735 -28.69 13.91 -34.01
N ASP A 736 -28.37 13.41 -32.82
CA ASP A 736 -29.20 12.39 -32.16
C ASP A 736 -30.55 13.04 -31.74
N PRO A 737 -31.68 12.63 -32.35
CA PRO A 737 -32.99 13.24 -32.07
C PRO A 737 -33.47 12.93 -30.64
N GLU A 738 -32.91 11.91 -30.00
CA GLU A 738 -33.20 11.50 -28.63
C GLU A 738 -32.18 12.06 -27.62
N ALA A 739 -31.20 12.88 -28.04
CA ALA A 739 -30.14 13.38 -27.15
C ALA A 739 -30.70 14.07 -25.88
N ASN A 740 -31.78 14.84 -26.03
CA ASN A 740 -32.46 15.52 -24.92
C ASN A 740 -33.27 14.58 -24.01
N ARG A 741 -33.52 13.35 -24.44
CA ARG A 741 -34.28 12.32 -23.71
C ARG A 741 -33.37 11.30 -23.02
N ARG A 742 -32.09 11.21 -23.41
CA ARG A 742 -31.13 10.30 -22.79
C ARG A 742 -30.76 10.78 -21.38
N PRO A 743 -30.57 9.87 -20.40
CA PRO A 743 -30.09 10.24 -19.08
C PRO A 743 -28.74 10.95 -19.18
N ARG A 744 -28.64 12.15 -18.62
CA ARG A 744 -27.36 12.86 -18.49
C ARG A 744 -26.47 12.06 -17.55
N THR A 745 -25.31 11.64 -18.04
CA THR A 745 -24.34 10.91 -17.22
C THR A 745 -23.60 11.92 -16.35
N VAL A 746 -23.60 11.74 -15.03
CA VAL A 746 -22.80 12.55 -14.11
C VAL A 746 -21.32 12.22 -14.32
N VAL A 747 -20.51 13.22 -14.64
CA VAL A 747 -19.15 13.02 -15.18
C VAL A 747 -18.03 13.40 -14.22
N GLY A 748 -18.38 14.02 -13.08
CA GLY A 748 -17.43 14.49 -12.08
C GLY A 748 -18.07 15.31 -10.97
N PRO A 749 -17.29 15.84 -10.02
CA PRO A 749 -17.81 16.72 -8.99
C PRO A 749 -18.31 18.04 -9.61
N GLY A 750 -19.51 18.47 -9.24
CA GLY A 750 -20.18 19.63 -9.82
C GLY A 750 -21.62 19.78 -9.35
N ASN A 751 -22.28 20.86 -9.76
CA ASN A 751 -23.73 21.01 -9.57
C ASN A 751 -24.43 20.77 -10.92
N TYR A 752 -25.37 19.84 -10.96
CA TYR A 752 -26.16 19.49 -12.13
C TYR A 752 -27.61 19.89 -11.90
N THR A 753 -28.23 20.50 -12.90
CA THR A 753 -29.65 20.85 -12.85
C THR A 753 -30.44 19.76 -13.56
N LEU A 754 -31.18 18.95 -12.80
CA LEU A 754 -31.99 17.85 -13.31
C LEU A 754 -33.36 18.32 -13.82
N ALA A 755 -33.90 19.39 -13.21
CA ALA A 755 -35.13 20.08 -13.59
C ALA A 755 -35.13 21.50 -12.97
N ASP A 756 -36.10 22.35 -13.33
CA ASP A 756 -36.23 23.75 -12.86
C ASP A 756 -36.06 23.95 -11.34
N LYS A 757 -36.36 22.93 -10.54
CA LYS A 757 -36.29 22.96 -9.07
C LYS A 757 -35.43 21.86 -8.43
N VAL A 758 -34.76 21.02 -9.22
CA VAL A 758 -33.97 19.88 -8.70
C VAL A 758 -32.51 20.05 -9.09
N ARG A 759 -31.63 20.15 -8.09
CA ARG A 759 -30.19 20.35 -8.29
C ARG A 759 -29.40 19.25 -7.60
N LEU A 760 -28.73 18.43 -8.39
CA LEU A 760 -27.81 17.42 -7.91
C LEU A 760 -26.44 18.05 -7.66
N ARG A 761 -25.95 18.06 -6.43
CA ARG A 761 -24.57 18.40 -6.11
C ARG A 761 -23.76 17.11 -5.94
N VAL A 762 -22.74 16.96 -6.77
CA VAL A 762 -21.81 15.83 -6.72
C VAL A 762 -20.49 16.35 -6.19
N ARG A 763 -19.99 15.77 -5.10
CA ARG A 763 -18.71 16.13 -4.48
C ARG A 763 -17.75 14.95 -4.60
N ARG A 764 -16.46 15.22 -4.72
CA ARG A 764 -15.45 14.18 -4.56
C ARG A 764 -15.07 14.10 -3.09
N SER A 765 -15.23 12.93 -2.49
CA SER A 765 -14.75 12.60 -1.15
C SER A 765 -13.65 11.56 -1.29
N ALA A 766 -12.48 11.84 -0.71
CA ALA A 766 -11.47 10.81 -0.50
C ALA A 766 -11.95 9.87 0.61
N ARG A 767 -12.07 8.58 0.30
CA ARG A 767 -12.41 7.53 1.28
C ARG A 767 -11.42 6.39 1.11
N GLY A 768 -10.39 6.37 1.95
CA GLY A 768 -9.25 5.45 1.78
C GLY A 768 -8.47 5.76 0.51
N GLU A 769 -8.08 4.73 -0.25
CA GLU A 769 -7.30 4.87 -1.49
C GLU A 769 -8.11 5.24 -2.74
N ARG A 770 -9.43 5.48 -2.61
CA ARG A 770 -10.29 5.87 -3.74
C ARG A 770 -10.91 7.25 -3.55
N VAL A 771 -11.08 7.90 -4.69
CA VAL A 771 -11.84 9.14 -4.79
C VAL A 771 -13.27 8.77 -5.22
N GLU A 772 -14.22 8.86 -4.29
CA GLU A 772 -15.64 8.55 -4.54
C GLU A 772 -16.40 9.83 -4.89
N ASN A 773 -17.40 9.73 -5.77
CA ASN A 773 -18.34 10.81 -6.04
C ASN A 773 -19.54 10.68 -5.08
N GLU A 774 -19.61 11.53 -4.07
CA GLU A 774 -20.73 11.69 -3.16
C GLU A 774 -21.83 12.51 -3.84
N ILE A 775 -23.07 12.01 -3.82
CA ILE A 775 -24.21 12.62 -4.48
C ILE A 775 -25.16 13.19 -3.42
N VAL A 776 -25.43 14.48 -3.49
CA VAL A 776 -26.41 15.21 -2.67
C VAL A 776 -27.48 15.75 -3.62
N LEU A 777 -28.75 15.42 -3.38
CA LEU A 777 -29.87 15.71 -4.29
C LEU A 777 -30.69 16.92 -3.86
#